data_AF-A0A9W6AEY3-F1
#
_entry.id   AF-A0A9W6AEY3-F1
#
_cell.length_a   1.000
_cell.length_b   1.000
_cell.length_c   1.000
_cell.angle_alpha   90.00
_cell.angle_beta   90.00
_cell.angle_gamma   90.00
#
_symmetry.space_group_name_H-M   'P 1'
#
loop_
_entity.id
_entity.type
_entity.pdbx_description
1 polymer ?
#
loop_
_entity_poly.entity_id
_entity_poly.type
_entity_poly.pdbx_seq_one_letter_code
_entity_poly.pdbx_strand_id
1 'polypeptide(L)'
;MSAPQPGSEFFTACQNIKNDLENHTKRRLEPASRFISYQDLLKIWQTEDRIHKVLYTDRRIDDDLQNIQDNFIAILSTLVSIEATHCLANFRSLFLAGNITDKDLPLEREQIETFLPDQSQQVDRFDNIQCNFCPTVISCTTPLHCVSSKRRLPFEIKPEKLGIGGFGEVELVTITPRYWETDSKSYYNFAYKVACKKFDLKEAFLKEHKNLTILKESLTTQHHILQHYTAVDHGPHNYYILFPYAEHGDLHQFLYGGAGSYEIHNQFPGIPEESDTAIFKPLLYQCWALACAIQWLHDYIQVDGEHIMCAHLDLKPDNILIRNDASSVVGKWMISDFGISVLEPQKLGSGRPLSVRGCYQEPTIEVNPHRGRGTYRPPEAIIRTGSTVTANKIGRRSDIWAYGCIFTEVLAWAIGRREGVRHLAEKRQIEATNDYYWDEQFAQSLSPQATGFKVRDSVVRWLEHNQNSTERVVGEWVKTIKDILIIDKEHRPKAQKLVEYVRGVYKSCDLPQIRDSQPLKSPAEPPFRQSSSSSSSQSHNRSNSRSSELRSEPFSPSPSPSPSQSSSQPSSPLSSQPSYRMPDLREPLRESGLQGQSKLLPHGKKHFIDAYMSRTSCQGKVPIAVVFSDKVEILNLDLTQKQIEEIGFLSLFGRLGNAEVVIEGQYLAIWGFCKGSRKGEGKRMLTGLY
;
A
#
# COMPACT_ATOMS: atom_id res chain seq x y z
N MET A 1 10.92 3.44 -60.83
CA MET A 1 12.25 2.82 -60.98
C MET A 1 12.53 2.04 -59.71
N SER A 2 12.88 0.76 -59.81
CA SER A 2 13.26 -0.06 -58.66
C SER A 2 14.50 0.54 -58.00
N ALA A 3 14.46 0.74 -56.68
CA ALA A 3 15.61 1.21 -55.92
C ALA A 3 16.79 0.22 -56.09
N PRO A 4 18.04 0.71 -56.10
CA PRO A 4 19.22 -0.16 -56.17
C PRO A 4 19.20 -1.18 -55.02
N GLN A 5 19.67 -2.40 -55.28
CA GLN A 5 19.70 -3.45 -54.25
C GLN A 5 20.71 -3.10 -53.14
N PRO A 6 20.39 -3.37 -51.85
CA PRO A 6 21.31 -3.10 -50.75
C PRO A 6 22.55 -4.01 -50.82
N GLY A 7 23.71 -3.44 -50.49
CA GLY A 7 24.97 -4.18 -50.36
C GLY A 7 25.09 -4.95 -49.04
N SER A 8 26.16 -5.74 -48.88
CA SER A 8 26.43 -6.51 -47.64
C SER A 8 26.53 -5.63 -46.39
N GLU A 9 27.13 -4.45 -46.52
CA GLU A 9 27.29 -3.49 -45.41
C GLU A 9 25.96 -3.02 -44.82
N PHE A 10 24.92 -2.86 -45.66
CA PHE A 10 23.57 -2.51 -45.21
C PHE A 10 22.99 -3.61 -44.31
N PHE A 11 23.09 -4.87 -44.74
CA PHE A 11 22.55 -5.99 -43.97
C PHE A 11 23.32 -6.18 -42.65
N THR A 12 24.64 -6.03 -42.66
CA THR A 12 25.46 -6.04 -41.45
C THR A 12 25.06 -4.92 -40.49
N ALA A 13 24.88 -3.69 -40.99
CA ALA A 13 24.44 -2.57 -40.17
C ALA A 13 23.05 -2.81 -39.56
N CYS A 14 22.08 -3.26 -40.37
CA CYS A 14 20.73 -3.58 -39.89
C CYS A 14 20.75 -4.66 -38.81
N GLN A 15 21.56 -5.71 -38.98
CA GLN A 15 21.67 -6.78 -37.98
C GLN A 15 22.30 -6.27 -36.68
N ASN A 16 23.35 -5.46 -36.76
CA ASN A 16 23.99 -4.86 -35.59
C ASN A 16 23.00 -3.94 -34.84
N ILE A 17 22.26 -3.10 -35.56
CA ILE A 17 21.24 -2.23 -34.97
C ILE A 17 20.15 -3.04 -34.29
N LYS A 18 19.62 -4.10 -34.93
CA LYS A 18 18.63 -4.99 -34.30
C LYS A 18 19.14 -5.63 -33.02
N ASN A 19 20.38 -6.11 -33.02
CA ASN A 19 21.00 -6.67 -31.82
C ASN A 19 21.08 -5.62 -30.69
N ASP A 20 21.44 -4.38 -31.03
CA ASP A 20 21.50 -3.28 -30.05
C ASP A 20 20.12 -2.86 -29.54
N LEU A 21 19.10 -2.83 -30.42
CA LEU A 21 17.71 -2.60 -30.03
C LEU A 21 17.24 -3.68 -29.04
N GLU A 22 17.51 -4.95 -29.32
CA GLU A 22 17.19 -6.06 -28.42
C GLU A 22 17.95 -5.98 -27.09
N ASN A 23 19.21 -5.53 -27.10
CA ASN A 23 20.02 -5.34 -25.89
C ASN A 23 19.53 -4.19 -25.01
N HIS A 24 18.97 -3.13 -25.60
CA HIS A 24 18.41 -1.99 -24.86
C HIS A 24 16.91 -2.10 -24.60
N THR A 25 16.26 -3.19 -25.05
CA THR A 25 14.84 -3.43 -24.82
C THR A 25 14.57 -3.74 -23.35
N LYS A 26 13.81 -2.85 -22.71
CA LYS A 26 13.28 -3.05 -21.37
C LYS A 26 12.15 -4.07 -21.42
N ARG A 27 11.98 -4.82 -20.33
CA ARG A 27 10.91 -5.84 -20.19
C ARG A 27 10.89 -6.84 -21.36
N ARG A 28 12.07 -7.22 -21.88
CA ARG A 28 12.24 -8.02 -23.12
C ARG A 28 11.40 -9.30 -23.18
N LEU A 29 11.22 -9.97 -22.03
CA LEU A 29 10.48 -11.23 -21.94
C LEU A 29 8.95 -11.06 -21.93
N GLU A 30 8.45 -9.82 -21.90
CA GLU A 30 7.03 -9.49 -21.77
C GLU A 30 6.59 -8.63 -22.95
N PRO A 31 6.19 -9.23 -24.09
CA PRO A 31 5.92 -8.51 -25.35
C PRO A 31 4.91 -7.37 -25.24
N ALA A 32 3.92 -7.48 -24.34
CA ALA A 32 2.92 -6.44 -24.10
C ALA A 32 3.48 -5.22 -23.35
N SER A 33 4.63 -5.36 -22.69
CA SER A 33 5.25 -4.31 -21.87
C SER A 33 6.65 -3.92 -22.33
N ARG A 34 7.21 -4.57 -23.35
CA ARG A 34 8.55 -4.24 -23.84
C ARG A 34 8.55 -2.88 -24.53
N PHE A 35 9.62 -2.12 -24.30
CA PHE A 35 9.86 -0.85 -24.98
C PHE A 35 11.34 -0.47 -24.91
N ILE A 36 11.72 0.50 -25.74
CA ILE A 36 13.02 1.16 -25.71
C ILE A 36 12.78 2.63 -25.37
N SER A 37 13.62 3.20 -24.50
CA SER A 37 13.53 4.63 -24.19
C SER A 37 14.10 5.45 -25.33
N TYR A 38 13.61 6.67 -25.50
CA TYR A 38 14.18 7.60 -26.49
C TYR A 38 15.67 7.85 -26.24
N GLN A 39 16.11 7.87 -24.98
CA GLN A 39 17.52 8.04 -24.61
C GLN A 39 18.39 6.86 -25.06
N ASP A 40 17.86 5.65 -25.04
CA ASP A 40 18.59 4.48 -25.54
C ASP A 40 18.59 4.45 -27.07
N LEU A 41 17.52 4.89 -27.73
CA LEU A 41 17.52 5.10 -29.18
C LEU A 41 18.58 6.12 -29.60
N LEU A 42 18.71 7.25 -28.89
CA LEU A 42 19.75 8.24 -29.15
C LEU A 42 21.16 7.63 -29.07
N LYS A 43 21.43 6.76 -28.11
CA LYS A 43 22.73 6.06 -28.00
C LYS A 43 22.97 5.13 -29.19
N ILE A 44 21.94 4.37 -29.60
CA ILE A 44 22.04 3.43 -30.73
C ILE A 44 22.29 4.16 -32.04
N TRP A 45 21.64 5.31 -32.23
CA TRP A 45 21.72 6.14 -33.44
C TRP A 45 22.74 7.28 -33.36
N GLN A 46 23.55 7.33 -32.30
CA GLN A 46 24.59 8.36 -32.11
C GLN A 46 25.65 8.31 -33.21
N THR A 47 25.94 7.12 -33.74
CA THR A 47 26.96 6.94 -34.79
C THR A 47 26.37 7.24 -36.17
N GLU A 48 26.81 8.34 -36.79
CA GLU A 48 26.36 8.77 -38.12
C GLU A 48 26.55 7.68 -39.19
N ASP A 49 27.65 6.93 -39.15
CA ASP A 49 27.94 5.80 -40.06
C ASP A 49 26.80 4.75 -40.11
N ARG A 50 26.07 4.56 -39.01
CA ARG A 50 24.89 3.67 -38.99
C ARG A 50 23.76 4.21 -39.87
N ILE A 51 23.53 5.52 -39.80
CA ILE A 51 22.50 6.21 -40.58
C ILE A 51 22.88 6.15 -42.07
N HIS A 52 24.15 6.42 -42.41
CA HIS A 52 24.67 6.27 -43.78
C HIS A 52 24.44 4.86 -44.35
N LYS A 53 24.80 3.82 -43.58
CA LYS A 53 24.71 2.44 -44.03
C LYS A 53 23.28 1.97 -44.21
N VAL A 54 22.36 2.42 -43.37
CA VAL A 54 20.93 2.04 -43.44
C VAL A 54 20.19 2.82 -44.53
N LEU A 55 20.54 4.10 -44.74
CA LEU A 55 19.97 4.96 -45.77
C LEU A 55 20.91 5.03 -47.01
N TYR A 56 21.37 3.86 -47.45
CA TYR A 56 22.43 3.66 -48.45
C TYR A 56 22.23 4.30 -49.84
N THR A 57 21.02 4.75 -50.15
CA THR A 57 20.68 5.39 -51.44
C THR A 57 20.77 6.91 -51.40
N ASP A 58 20.78 7.53 -50.20
CA ASP A 58 20.77 8.99 -50.06
C ASP A 58 22.19 9.56 -50.07
N ARG A 59 22.53 10.25 -51.16
CA ARG A 59 23.83 10.90 -51.34
C ARG A 59 23.96 12.26 -50.66
N ARG A 60 22.88 12.80 -50.09
CA ARG A 60 22.83 14.12 -49.42
C ARG A 60 22.51 13.99 -47.93
N ILE A 61 22.76 12.82 -47.37
CA ILE A 61 22.37 12.52 -46.00
C ILE A 61 23.10 13.39 -44.97
N ASP A 62 24.32 13.82 -45.27
CA ASP A 62 25.14 14.69 -44.41
C ASP A 62 24.39 15.98 -44.01
N ASP A 63 23.61 16.55 -44.93
CA ASP A 63 22.85 17.78 -44.70
C ASP A 63 21.71 17.58 -43.68
N ASP A 64 21.25 16.34 -43.48
CA ASP A 64 20.07 15.99 -42.70
C ASP A 64 20.36 15.12 -41.47
N LEU A 65 21.62 14.74 -41.21
CA LEU A 65 21.99 13.82 -40.12
C LEU A 65 21.44 14.26 -38.76
N GLN A 66 21.62 15.53 -38.41
CA GLN A 66 21.11 16.09 -37.15
C GLN A 66 19.58 16.03 -37.08
N ASN A 67 18.91 16.38 -38.17
CA ASN A 67 17.44 16.33 -38.25
C ASN A 67 16.92 14.89 -38.11
N ILE A 68 17.60 13.91 -38.73
CA ILE A 68 17.29 12.48 -38.62
C ILE A 68 17.43 12.02 -37.16
N GLN A 69 18.54 12.37 -36.50
CA GLN A 69 18.80 12.00 -35.12
C GLN A 69 17.78 12.61 -34.14
N ASP A 70 17.34 13.84 -34.40
CA ASP A 70 16.41 14.54 -33.51
C ASP A 70 14.95 14.11 -33.71
N ASN A 71 14.53 13.79 -34.95
CA ASN A 71 13.10 13.67 -35.28
C ASN A 71 12.67 12.32 -35.87
N PHE A 72 13.58 11.38 -36.15
CA PHE A 72 13.22 10.18 -36.93
C PHE A 72 13.80 8.86 -36.42
N ILE A 73 14.50 8.83 -35.30
CA ILE A 73 15.16 7.62 -34.79
C ILE A 73 14.18 6.52 -34.36
N ALA A 74 12.97 6.86 -33.93
CA ALA A 74 11.95 5.86 -33.59
C ALA A 74 11.30 5.26 -34.85
N ILE A 75 11.00 6.09 -35.86
CA ILE A 75 10.57 5.62 -37.18
C ILE A 75 11.66 4.73 -37.79
N LEU A 76 12.91 5.19 -37.80
CA LEU A 76 14.03 4.46 -38.38
C LEU A 76 14.25 3.11 -37.68
N SER A 77 14.15 3.08 -36.34
CA SER A 77 14.19 1.83 -35.56
C SER A 77 13.08 0.87 -35.93
N THR A 78 11.86 1.39 -36.15
CA THR A 78 10.71 0.59 -36.59
C THR A 78 10.96 -0.01 -37.98
N LEU A 79 11.38 0.81 -38.94
CA LEU A 79 11.65 0.39 -40.33
C LEU A 79 12.77 -0.67 -40.40
N VAL A 80 13.84 -0.50 -39.63
CA VAL A 80 14.92 -1.50 -39.52
C VAL A 80 14.40 -2.80 -38.90
N SER A 81 13.57 -2.72 -37.85
CA SER A 81 13.01 -3.88 -37.16
C SER A 81 12.11 -4.73 -38.06
N ILE A 82 11.36 -4.11 -38.97
CA ILE A 82 10.47 -4.80 -39.91
C ILE A 82 11.12 -5.13 -41.26
N GLU A 83 12.38 -4.72 -41.47
CA GLU A 83 13.11 -4.89 -42.73
C GLU A 83 12.43 -4.19 -43.92
N ALA A 84 11.90 -2.98 -43.70
CA ALA A 84 11.27 -2.18 -44.75
C ALA A 84 12.32 -1.54 -45.69
N THR A 85 13.05 -2.37 -46.43
CA THR A 85 14.15 -1.94 -47.33
C THR A 85 13.70 -0.89 -48.34
N HIS A 86 12.47 -0.99 -48.85
CA HIS A 86 11.89 0.01 -49.76
C HIS A 86 11.75 1.39 -49.10
N CYS A 87 11.28 1.45 -47.86
CA CYS A 87 11.14 2.72 -47.13
C CYS A 87 12.50 3.31 -46.77
N LEU A 88 13.45 2.48 -46.35
CA LEU A 88 14.83 2.89 -46.07
C LEU A 88 15.52 3.46 -47.32
N ALA A 89 15.33 2.82 -48.48
CA ALA A 89 15.88 3.29 -49.76
C ALA A 89 15.23 4.59 -50.28
N ASN A 90 14.02 4.92 -49.84
CA ASN A 90 13.28 6.12 -50.26
C ASN A 90 13.02 7.08 -49.10
N PHE A 91 13.83 6.99 -48.03
CA PHE A 91 13.56 7.65 -46.75
C PHE A 91 13.40 9.16 -46.89
N ARG A 92 14.25 9.82 -47.69
CA ARG A 92 14.16 11.26 -47.93
C ARG A 92 12.81 11.67 -48.53
N SER A 93 12.37 11.00 -49.59
CA SER A 93 11.11 11.35 -50.27
C SER A 93 9.89 11.03 -49.42
N LEU A 94 9.97 10.02 -48.55
CA LEU A 94 8.84 9.57 -47.74
C LEU A 94 8.72 10.36 -46.41
N PHE A 95 9.85 10.66 -45.76
CA PHE A 95 9.87 11.21 -44.41
C PHE A 95 10.49 12.61 -44.34
N LEU A 96 11.69 12.83 -44.89
CA LEU A 96 12.35 14.15 -44.80
C LEU A 96 11.63 15.25 -45.60
N ALA A 97 11.08 14.90 -46.77
CA ALA A 97 10.23 15.78 -47.57
C ALA A 97 8.74 15.65 -47.21
N GLY A 98 8.40 14.74 -46.29
CA GLY A 98 7.04 14.48 -45.84
C GLY A 98 6.69 15.25 -44.57
N ASN A 99 5.53 14.91 -43.99
CA ASN A 99 5.01 15.54 -42.78
C ASN A 99 5.04 14.63 -41.54
N ILE A 100 5.46 13.37 -41.70
CA ILE A 100 5.43 12.36 -40.62
C ILE A 100 6.80 12.31 -39.94
N THR A 101 6.82 12.49 -38.62
CA THR A 101 8.00 12.47 -37.75
C THR A 101 7.76 11.57 -36.54
N ASP A 102 8.79 11.36 -35.69
CA ASP A 102 8.66 10.61 -34.44
C ASP A 102 7.60 11.20 -33.48
N LYS A 103 7.27 12.49 -33.61
CA LYS A 103 6.24 13.15 -32.80
C LYS A 103 4.83 12.68 -33.14
N ASP A 104 4.64 12.18 -34.36
CA ASP A 104 3.37 11.69 -34.87
C ASP A 104 3.13 10.22 -34.48
N LEU A 105 4.14 9.53 -33.94
CA LEU A 105 3.99 8.16 -33.45
C LEU A 105 3.16 8.08 -32.15
N PRO A 106 2.34 7.02 -31.97
CA PRO A 106 2.09 5.93 -32.93
C PRO A 106 1.11 6.35 -34.03
N LEU A 107 1.38 5.90 -35.26
CA LEU A 107 0.57 6.15 -36.45
C LEU A 107 -0.65 5.22 -36.51
N GLU A 108 -1.71 5.72 -37.14
CA GLU A 108 -2.85 4.91 -37.54
C GLU A 108 -2.59 4.14 -38.84
N ARG A 109 -3.37 3.08 -39.06
CA ARG A 109 -3.16 2.15 -40.17
C ARG A 109 -3.17 2.89 -41.51
N GLU A 110 -4.10 3.82 -41.69
CA GLU A 110 -4.23 4.62 -42.92
C GLU A 110 -2.99 5.48 -43.17
N GLN A 111 -2.36 6.00 -42.12
CA GLN A 111 -1.12 6.77 -42.24
C GLN A 111 0.05 5.86 -42.64
N ILE A 112 0.11 4.65 -42.10
CA ILE A 112 1.15 3.66 -42.44
C ILE A 112 1.03 3.23 -43.91
N GLU A 113 -0.20 3.04 -44.40
CA GLU A 113 -0.47 2.68 -45.79
C GLU A 113 0.01 3.74 -46.80
N THR A 114 0.17 5.01 -46.40
CA THR A 114 0.67 6.07 -47.30
C THR A 114 2.11 5.85 -47.76
N PHE A 115 2.97 5.26 -46.91
CA PHE A 115 4.39 4.99 -47.23
C PHE A 115 4.71 3.50 -47.41
N LEU A 116 3.74 2.63 -47.18
CA LEU A 116 3.76 1.19 -47.46
C LEU A 116 2.57 0.77 -48.33
N PRO A 117 2.35 1.39 -49.51
CA PRO A 117 1.20 1.06 -50.36
C PRO A 117 1.28 -0.38 -50.84
N ASP A 118 0.14 -1.07 -50.85
CA ASP A 118 -0.02 -2.46 -51.27
C ASP A 118 0.85 -3.49 -50.51
N GLN A 119 1.45 -3.11 -49.38
CA GLN A 119 2.29 -3.97 -48.54
C GLN A 119 1.61 -4.29 -47.21
N SER A 120 0.43 -4.91 -47.26
CA SER A 120 -0.41 -5.21 -46.08
C SER A 120 0.35 -5.89 -44.94
N GLN A 121 1.23 -6.84 -45.24
CA GLN A 121 2.05 -7.51 -44.22
C GLN A 121 3.04 -6.56 -43.53
N GLN A 122 3.66 -5.63 -44.27
CA GLN A 122 4.58 -4.65 -43.68
C GLN A 122 3.81 -3.59 -42.88
N VAL A 123 2.61 -3.20 -43.32
CA VAL A 123 1.69 -2.35 -42.56
C VAL A 123 1.36 -2.98 -41.22
N ASP A 124 0.95 -4.26 -41.21
CA ASP A 124 0.65 -5.00 -39.98
C ASP A 124 1.88 -5.10 -39.07
N ARG A 125 3.07 -5.35 -39.63
CA ARG A 125 4.32 -5.40 -38.84
C ARG A 125 4.66 -4.04 -38.24
N PHE A 126 4.53 -2.95 -38.99
CA PHE A 126 4.77 -1.59 -38.49
C PHE A 126 3.81 -1.26 -37.36
N ASP A 127 2.50 -1.46 -37.58
CA ASP A 127 1.46 -1.15 -36.60
C ASP A 127 1.66 -1.91 -35.28
N ASN A 128 2.10 -3.17 -35.36
CA ASN A 128 2.40 -3.98 -34.19
C ASN A 128 3.70 -3.60 -33.47
N ILE A 129 4.74 -3.15 -34.19
CA ILE A 129 6.09 -2.95 -33.63
C ILE A 129 6.31 -1.51 -33.16
N GLN A 130 5.67 -0.51 -33.77
CA GLN A 130 5.88 0.91 -33.43
C GLN A 130 5.70 1.20 -31.93
N CYS A 131 4.80 0.48 -31.26
CA CYS A 131 4.54 0.64 -29.84
C CYS A 131 5.78 0.43 -28.95
N ASN A 132 6.73 -0.41 -29.36
CA ASN A 132 7.99 -0.64 -28.64
C ASN A 132 8.85 0.63 -28.57
N PHE A 133 8.65 1.57 -29.49
CA PHE A 133 9.38 2.84 -29.57
C PHE A 133 8.52 4.03 -29.13
N CYS A 134 7.32 3.77 -28.61
CA CYS A 134 6.35 4.78 -28.18
C CYS A 134 6.00 4.68 -26.68
N PRO A 135 6.97 4.71 -25.75
CA PRO A 135 6.65 4.82 -24.33
C PRO A 135 5.96 6.16 -24.02
N THR A 136 4.97 6.13 -23.12
CA THR A 136 4.27 7.35 -22.67
C THR A 136 5.01 7.99 -21.50
N VAL A 137 5.02 9.32 -21.44
CA VAL A 137 5.41 10.07 -20.24
C VAL A 137 4.23 10.05 -19.27
N ILE A 138 4.51 9.81 -17.99
CA ILE A 138 3.51 9.90 -16.92
C ILE A 138 3.79 11.18 -16.13
N SER A 139 2.75 11.98 -15.92
CA SER A 139 2.82 13.26 -15.22
C SER A 139 1.98 13.23 -13.94
N CYS A 140 2.52 13.70 -12.82
CA CYS A 140 1.78 13.80 -11.55
C CYS A 140 0.81 14.99 -11.48
N THR A 141 0.89 15.92 -12.43
CA THR A 141 -0.06 17.04 -12.54
C THR A 141 -1.34 16.68 -13.27
N THR A 142 -1.30 15.65 -14.10
CA THR A 142 -2.48 15.18 -14.83
C THR A 142 -3.27 14.25 -13.91
N PRO A 143 -4.57 14.49 -13.66
CA PRO A 143 -5.35 13.62 -12.76
C PRO A 143 -5.58 12.20 -13.30
N LEU A 144 -5.76 12.07 -14.62
CA LEU A 144 -6.02 10.81 -15.32
C LEU A 144 -5.38 10.83 -16.71
N HIS A 145 -4.51 9.86 -16.98
CA HIS A 145 -3.95 9.61 -18.32
C HIS A 145 -4.78 8.56 -19.06
N CYS A 146 -5.31 8.90 -20.23
CA CYS A 146 -5.91 7.93 -21.15
C CYS A 146 -4.87 7.50 -22.17
N VAL A 147 -4.31 6.30 -22.00
CA VAL A 147 -3.18 5.79 -22.80
C VAL A 147 -3.68 4.66 -23.71
N SER A 148 -3.47 4.79 -25.02
CA SER A 148 -3.83 3.73 -25.97
C SER A 148 -2.91 2.51 -25.86
N SER A 149 -3.38 1.35 -26.32
CA SER A 149 -2.59 0.11 -26.40
C SER A 149 -1.37 0.22 -27.33
N LYS A 150 -1.38 1.21 -28.24
CA LYS A 150 -0.26 1.53 -29.13
C LYS A 150 0.89 2.26 -28.43
N ARG A 151 0.71 2.70 -27.18
CA ARG A 151 1.77 3.26 -26.34
C ARG A 151 2.13 2.29 -25.22
N ARG A 152 3.40 2.27 -24.83
CA ARG A 152 3.91 1.43 -23.73
C ARG A 152 4.00 2.23 -22.44
N LEU A 153 3.67 1.61 -21.32
CA LEU A 153 3.94 2.21 -20.02
C LEU A 153 5.45 2.15 -19.74
N PRO A 154 6.04 3.22 -19.20
CA PRO A 154 7.48 3.35 -19.02
C PRO A 154 7.98 2.60 -17.78
N PHE A 155 7.55 1.35 -17.59
CA PHE A 155 7.92 0.54 -16.43
C PHE A 155 9.25 -0.17 -16.73
N GLU A 156 10.32 0.32 -16.11
CA GLU A 156 11.71 -0.04 -16.39
C GLU A 156 11.96 -1.54 -16.28
N ILE A 157 11.50 -2.12 -15.18
CA ILE A 157 11.68 -3.52 -14.80
C ILE A 157 10.34 -4.15 -14.46
N LYS A 158 10.35 -5.47 -14.27
CA LYS A 158 9.15 -6.17 -13.83
C LYS A 158 8.69 -5.64 -12.46
N PRO A 159 7.41 -5.23 -12.35
CA PRO A 159 6.87 -4.77 -11.07
C PRO A 159 7.05 -5.84 -9.99
N GLU A 160 7.44 -5.40 -8.81
CA GLU A 160 7.57 -6.26 -7.63
C GLU A 160 6.25 -6.23 -6.85
N LYS A 161 5.71 -7.38 -6.47
CA LYS A 161 4.46 -7.43 -5.70
C LYS A 161 4.72 -6.91 -4.29
N LEU A 162 4.01 -5.84 -3.91
CA LEU A 162 4.02 -5.33 -2.54
C LEU A 162 2.96 -6.01 -1.67
N GLY A 163 1.82 -6.37 -2.27
CA GLY A 163 0.74 -7.08 -1.58
C GLY A 163 -0.50 -7.27 -2.44
N ILE A 164 -1.40 -8.14 -1.98
CA ILE A 164 -2.73 -8.35 -2.57
C ILE A 164 -3.75 -7.83 -1.56
N GLY A 165 -4.38 -6.69 -1.86
CA GLY A 165 -5.48 -6.15 -1.07
C GLY A 165 -6.83 -6.74 -1.49
N GLY A 166 -7.88 -6.49 -0.70
CA GLY A 166 -9.25 -6.93 -1.02
C GLY A 166 -9.86 -6.29 -2.28
N PHE A 167 -9.20 -5.28 -2.86
CA PHE A 167 -9.71 -4.45 -3.96
C PHE A 167 -8.71 -4.26 -5.12
N GLY A 168 -7.59 -4.98 -5.13
CA GLY A 168 -6.59 -4.91 -6.20
C GLY A 168 -5.19 -5.37 -5.78
N GLU A 169 -4.35 -5.58 -6.78
CA GLU A 169 -2.93 -5.91 -6.60
C GLU A 169 -2.12 -4.61 -6.53
N VAL A 170 -1.25 -4.48 -5.51
CA VAL A 170 -0.35 -3.33 -5.38
C VAL A 170 1.07 -3.80 -5.67
N GLU A 171 1.69 -3.13 -6.63
CA GLU A 171 3.04 -3.44 -7.11
C GLU A 171 3.95 -2.22 -6.94
N LEU A 172 5.23 -2.47 -6.65
CA LEU A 172 6.28 -1.46 -6.75
C LEU A 172 6.70 -1.35 -8.20
N VAL A 173 6.46 -0.19 -8.78
CA VAL A 173 6.80 0.14 -10.16
C VAL A 173 7.99 1.09 -10.16
N THR A 174 8.97 0.77 -10.99
CA THR A 174 10.09 1.67 -11.30
C THR A 174 9.86 2.30 -12.66
N ILE A 175 9.69 3.62 -12.71
CA ILE A 175 9.47 4.40 -13.92
C ILE A 175 10.84 4.79 -14.52
N THR A 176 11.00 4.56 -15.81
CA THR A 176 12.22 4.89 -16.57
C THR A 176 12.61 6.37 -16.45
N PRO A 177 13.92 6.69 -16.37
CA PRO A 177 14.39 8.08 -16.42
C PRO A 177 13.75 8.88 -17.55
N ARG A 178 13.36 10.12 -17.27
CA ARG A 178 12.70 11.07 -18.18
C ARG A 178 11.26 10.75 -18.58
N TYR A 179 10.68 9.67 -18.05
CA TYR A 179 9.26 9.35 -18.26
C TYR A 179 8.39 9.60 -17.04
N TRP A 180 8.94 10.24 -16.01
CA TRP A 180 8.21 10.81 -14.88
C TRP A 180 8.34 12.33 -14.88
N GLU A 181 7.22 13.01 -15.10
CA GLU A 181 7.11 14.47 -15.10
C GLU A 181 6.53 14.96 -13.76
N THR A 182 7.19 15.96 -13.18
CA THR A 182 6.86 16.53 -11.88
C THR A 182 5.95 17.75 -11.98
N ASP A 183 5.48 18.23 -10.82
CA ASP A 183 4.68 19.46 -10.70
C ASP A 183 5.36 20.71 -11.28
N SER A 184 6.69 20.75 -11.27
CA SER A 184 7.51 21.81 -11.87
C SER A 184 7.71 21.66 -13.39
N LYS A 185 7.00 20.73 -14.05
CA LYS A 185 7.22 20.32 -15.46
C LYS A 185 8.68 19.91 -15.74
N SER A 186 9.34 19.36 -14.72
CA SER A 186 10.69 18.85 -14.83
C SER A 186 10.67 17.33 -14.90
N TYR A 187 11.66 16.76 -15.56
CA TYR A 187 11.79 15.31 -15.72
C TYR A 187 12.82 14.76 -14.75
N TYR A 188 12.48 13.68 -14.05
CA TYR A 188 13.46 12.97 -13.24
C TYR A 188 14.50 12.30 -14.15
N ASN A 189 15.77 12.66 -13.98
CA ASN A 189 16.89 12.06 -14.73
C ASN A 189 17.29 10.68 -14.20
N PHE A 190 16.61 10.17 -13.18
CA PHE A 190 16.84 8.87 -12.55
C PHE A 190 15.54 8.06 -12.54
N ALA A 191 15.67 6.76 -12.37
CA ALA A 191 14.52 5.89 -12.24
C ALA A 191 13.71 6.24 -10.98
N TYR A 192 12.39 6.33 -11.10
CA TYR A 192 11.52 6.79 -10.02
C TYR A 192 10.60 5.68 -9.52
N LYS A 193 10.57 5.45 -8.21
CA LYS A 193 9.77 4.37 -7.60
C LYS A 193 8.41 4.88 -7.15
N VAL A 194 7.35 4.15 -7.51
CA VAL A 194 5.97 4.42 -7.11
C VAL A 194 5.27 3.14 -6.71
N ALA A 195 4.31 3.24 -5.80
CA ALA A 195 3.35 2.16 -5.58
C ALA A 195 2.26 2.27 -6.65
N CYS A 196 1.92 1.16 -7.31
CA CYS A 196 0.96 1.09 -8.39
C CYS A 196 -0.14 0.11 -7.99
N LYS A 197 -1.36 0.61 -7.81
CA LYS A 197 -2.53 -0.24 -7.60
C LYS A 197 -3.16 -0.55 -8.95
N LYS A 198 -3.19 -1.83 -9.33
CA LYS A 198 -3.82 -2.32 -10.55
C LYS A 198 -5.24 -2.79 -10.25
N PHE A 199 -6.15 -2.48 -11.17
CA PHE A 199 -7.56 -2.85 -11.09
C PHE A 199 -7.97 -3.71 -12.27
N ASP A 200 -8.73 -4.77 -11.99
CA ASP A 200 -9.31 -5.64 -13.02
C ASP A 200 -10.64 -5.08 -13.56
N LEU A 201 -11.39 -4.34 -12.73
CA LEU A 201 -12.69 -3.78 -13.06
C LEU A 201 -12.63 -2.25 -13.15
N LYS A 202 -13.17 -1.71 -14.24
CA LYS A 202 -13.20 -0.26 -14.48
C LYS A 202 -14.03 0.48 -13.43
N GLU A 203 -15.12 -0.13 -12.96
CA GLU A 203 -16.00 0.47 -11.95
C GLU A 203 -15.28 0.66 -10.61
N ALA A 204 -14.46 -0.32 -10.20
CA ALA A 204 -13.67 -0.23 -8.98
C ALA A 204 -12.61 0.87 -9.09
N PHE A 205 -11.91 0.92 -10.23
CA PHE A 205 -10.94 1.96 -10.56
C PHE A 205 -11.58 3.36 -10.52
N LEU A 206 -12.69 3.57 -11.23
CA LEU A 206 -13.37 4.86 -11.30
C LEU A 206 -13.91 5.30 -9.93
N LYS A 207 -14.42 4.36 -9.13
CA LYS A 207 -14.90 4.65 -7.78
C LYS A 207 -13.76 5.15 -6.89
N GLU A 208 -12.64 4.43 -6.86
CA GLU A 208 -11.49 4.81 -6.03
C GLU A 208 -10.82 6.10 -6.54
N HIS A 209 -10.64 6.25 -7.85
CA HIS A 209 -10.12 7.47 -8.47
C HIS A 209 -10.99 8.68 -8.13
N LYS A 210 -12.31 8.55 -8.20
CA LYS A 210 -13.25 9.61 -7.80
C LYS A 210 -13.07 9.99 -6.32
N ASN A 211 -13.04 9.01 -5.43
CA ASN A 211 -12.86 9.26 -4.00
C ASN A 211 -11.55 10.00 -3.74
N LEU A 212 -10.44 9.52 -4.33
CA LEU A 212 -9.13 10.14 -4.17
C LEU A 212 -9.03 11.53 -4.81
N THR A 213 -9.76 11.78 -5.89
CA THR A 213 -9.84 13.10 -6.54
C THR A 213 -10.51 14.11 -5.60
N ILE A 214 -11.64 13.75 -4.99
CA ILE A 214 -12.33 14.59 -3.99
C ILE A 214 -11.40 14.94 -2.82
N LEU A 215 -10.62 13.96 -2.32
CA LEU A 215 -9.68 14.21 -1.23
C LEU A 215 -8.50 15.11 -1.66
N LYS A 216 -8.05 15.00 -2.91
CA LYS A 216 -6.93 15.78 -3.46
C LYS A 216 -7.35 17.23 -3.79
N GLU A 217 -8.58 17.43 -4.25
CA GLU A 217 -9.14 18.74 -4.63
C GLU A 217 -9.76 19.51 -3.46
N SER A 218 -9.82 18.91 -2.26
CA SER A 218 -10.32 19.57 -1.07
C SER A 218 -9.57 20.87 -0.77
N LEU A 219 -10.31 21.94 -0.46
CA LEU A 219 -9.78 23.24 -0.04
C LEU A 219 -9.03 23.18 1.30
N THR A 220 -9.32 22.16 2.10
CA THR A 220 -8.58 21.84 3.31
C THR A 220 -7.70 20.61 3.04
N THR A 221 -6.54 20.53 3.69
CA THR A 221 -5.57 19.43 3.49
C THR A 221 -5.21 18.73 4.79
N GLN A 222 -4.87 17.44 4.71
CA GLN A 222 -4.37 16.67 5.84
C GLN A 222 -3.18 15.80 5.43
N HIS A 223 -2.07 15.95 6.14
CA HIS A 223 -0.80 15.32 5.80
C HIS A 223 -0.65 13.87 6.25
N HIS A 224 -1.66 13.32 6.93
CA HIS A 224 -1.76 11.90 7.34
C HIS A 224 -2.79 11.11 6.51
N ILE A 225 -3.18 11.63 5.34
CA ILE A 225 -3.99 10.95 4.32
C ILE A 225 -3.11 10.73 3.09
N LEU A 226 -3.04 9.49 2.60
CA LEU A 226 -2.25 9.16 1.43
C LEU A 226 -2.93 9.72 0.16
N GLN A 227 -2.27 10.66 -0.49
CA GLN A 227 -2.70 11.19 -1.78
C GLN A 227 -2.05 10.41 -2.93
N HIS A 228 -2.83 10.14 -3.98
CA HIS A 228 -2.30 9.60 -5.23
C HIS A 228 -1.59 10.68 -6.05
N TYR A 229 -0.59 10.28 -6.83
CA TYR A 229 0.02 11.13 -7.84
C TYR A 229 -0.93 11.33 -9.02
N THR A 230 -1.27 10.23 -9.69
CA THR A 230 -2.10 10.23 -10.91
C THR A 230 -2.78 8.87 -11.10
N ALA A 231 -3.79 8.82 -11.96
CA ALA A 231 -4.35 7.58 -12.48
C ALA A 231 -4.02 7.37 -13.97
N VAL A 232 -4.11 6.12 -14.45
CA VAL A 232 -3.86 5.72 -15.83
C VAL A 232 -4.92 4.71 -16.28
N ASP A 233 -5.66 5.03 -17.35
CA ASP A 233 -6.51 4.09 -18.11
C ASP A 233 -5.72 3.68 -19.36
N HIS A 234 -5.14 2.46 -19.34
CA HIS A 234 -4.30 1.92 -20.41
C HIS A 234 -5.02 0.80 -21.17
N GLY A 235 -5.21 1.02 -22.47
CA GLY A 235 -5.98 0.10 -23.30
C GLY A 235 -5.24 -1.22 -23.62
N PRO A 236 -5.99 -2.33 -23.85
CA PRO A 236 -7.37 -2.54 -23.44
C PRO A 236 -7.43 -3.04 -21.98
N HIS A 237 -8.30 -2.44 -21.17
CA HIS A 237 -8.69 -2.93 -19.84
C HIS A 237 -7.57 -3.04 -18.78
N ASN A 238 -6.61 -2.12 -18.77
CA ASN A 238 -5.66 -2.00 -17.66
C ASN A 238 -5.82 -0.66 -16.97
N TYR A 239 -6.18 -0.66 -15.70
CA TYR A 239 -6.38 0.57 -14.94
C TYR A 239 -5.45 0.62 -13.74
N TYR A 240 -4.81 1.76 -13.54
CA TYR A 240 -3.77 1.94 -12.54
C TYR A 240 -3.97 3.24 -11.77
N ILE A 241 -3.73 3.21 -10.46
CA ILE A 241 -3.55 4.42 -9.64
C ILE A 241 -2.15 4.39 -9.05
N LEU A 242 -1.40 5.47 -9.26
CA LEU A 242 -0.01 5.62 -8.81
C LEU A 242 0.03 6.45 -7.52
N PHE A 243 0.70 5.91 -6.51
CA PHE A 243 0.85 6.50 -5.19
C PHE A 243 2.35 6.70 -4.85
N PRO A 244 2.65 7.60 -3.90
CA PRO A 244 3.93 7.58 -3.20
C PRO A 244 4.22 6.17 -2.66
N TYR A 245 5.43 5.68 -2.89
CA TYR A 245 5.89 4.44 -2.27
C TYR A 245 6.09 4.66 -0.76
N ALA A 246 5.59 3.74 0.05
CA ALA A 246 5.79 3.73 1.51
C ALA A 246 6.96 2.81 1.85
N GLU A 247 8.11 3.42 2.13
CA GLU A 247 9.38 2.70 2.25
C GLU A 247 9.43 1.76 3.45
N HIS A 248 8.63 2.02 4.48
CA HIS A 248 8.58 1.21 5.69
C HIS A 248 7.37 0.28 5.77
N GLY A 249 6.66 0.09 4.66
CA GLY A 249 5.52 -0.82 4.58
C GLY A 249 4.28 -0.28 5.31
N ASP A 250 3.51 -1.16 5.92
CA ASP A 250 2.27 -0.85 6.62
C ASP A 250 2.36 -1.07 8.14
N LEU A 251 1.34 -0.61 8.87
CA LEU A 251 1.29 -0.71 10.33
C LEU A 251 1.12 -2.16 10.80
N HIS A 252 0.49 -3.04 10.03
CA HIS A 252 0.42 -4.47 10.40
C HIS A 252 1.84 -5.06 10.40
N GLN A 253 2.62 -4.84 9.34
CA GLN A 253 4.01 -5.27 9.27
C GLN A 253 4.82 -4.70 10.43
N PHE A 254 4.67 -3.41 10.75
CA PHE A 254 5.33 -2.79 11.91
C PHE A 254 4.99 -3.50 13.23
N LEU A 255 3.69 -3.70 13.50
CA LEU A 255 3.21 -4.30 14.74
C LEU A 255 3.64 -5.78 14.88
N TYR A 256 3.82 -6.48 13.77
CA TYR A 256 4.24 -7.88 13.74
C TYR A 256 5.75 -8.08 13.49
N GLY A 257 6.57 -7.05 13.72
CA GLY A 257 8.03 -7.14 13.61
C GLY A 257 8.49 -7.46 12.18
N GLY A 258 7.89 -6.78 11.21
CA GLY A 258 8.07 -6.93 9.77
C GLY A 258 7.26 -8.04 9.11
N ALA A 259 6.56 -8.89 9.88
CA ALA A 259 5.71 -9.97 9.35
C ALA A 259 6.41 -10.86 8.28
N GLY A 260 7.72 -11.09 8.45
CA GLY A 260 8.54 -11.84 7.50
C GLY A 260 9.03 -11.05 6.28
N SER A 261 8.67 -9.77 6.15
CA SER A 261 9.08 -8.89 5.05
C SER A 261 10.39 -8.16 5.34
N TYR A 262 10.66 -7.81 6.60
CA TYR A 262 11.88 -7.13 7.02
C TYR A 262 12.17 -7.39 8.50
N GLU A 263 13.39 -7.07 8.93
CA GLU A 263 13.76 -7.01 10.35
C GLU A 263 13.50 -5.59 10.89
N ILE A 264 12.76 -5.48 11.99
CA ILE A 264 12.26 -4.18 12.48
C ILE A 264 13.38 -3.19 12.80
N HIS A 265 14.50 -3.64 13.36
CA HIS A 265 15.64 -2.78 13.69
C HIS A 265 16.43 -2.31 12.47
N ASN A 266 16.36 -3.04 11.34
CA ASN A 266 16.95 -2.59 10.08
C ASN A 266 16.08 -1.48 9.46
N GLN A 267 14.77 -1.65 9.53
CA GLN A 267 13.81 -0.71 8.94
C GLN A 267 13.58 0.54 9.81
N PHE A 268 13.70 0.40 11.13
CA PHE A 268 13.49 1.45 12.13
C PHE A 268 14.61 1.44 13.17
N PRO A 269 15.83 1.87 12.80
CA PRO A 269 17.01 1.79 13.67
C PRO A 269 16.93 2.68 14.92
N GLY A 270 16.02 3.66 14.95
CA GLY A 270 15.81 4.55 16.09
C GLY A 270 14.82 4.04 17.14
N ILE A 271 14.23 2.85 16.95
CA ILE A 271 13.35 2.25 17.97
C ILE A 271 14.20 1.83 19.16
N PRO A 272 13.87 2.30 20.38
CA PRO A 272 14.62 1.94 21.57
C PRO A 272 14.29 0.52 22.03
N GLU A 273 15.10 -0.01 22.94
CA GLU A 273 14.91 -1.31 23.57
C GLU A 273 13.50 -1.45 24.18
N GLU A 274 13.01 -2.67 24.32
CA GLU A 274 11.64 -2.96 24.78
C GLU A 274 11.29 -2.37 26.15
N SER A 275 12.27 -2.23 27.04
CA SER A 275 12.08 -1.65 28.38
C SER A 275 12.07 -0.12 28.42
N ASP A 276 12.35 0.55 27.30
CA ASP A 276 12.46 2.00 27.24
C ASP A 276 11.11 2.67 26.95
N THR A 277 10.67 3.53 27.87
CA THR A 277 9.42 4.28 27.82
C THR A 277 9.45 5.42 26.81
N ALA A 278 10.63 5.78 26.28
CA ALA A 278 10.79 6.80 25.25
C ALA A 278 9.97 6.51 23.97
N ILE A 279 9.60 5.25 23.73
CA ILE A 279 8.79 4.85 22.58
C ILE A 279 7.32 5.28 22.65
N PHE A 280 6.78 5.55 23.84
CA PHE A 280 5.36 5.90 23.99
C PHE A 280 5.01 7.19 23.27
N LYS A 281 5.86 8.22 23.40
CA LYS A 281 5.57 9.55 22.85
C LYS A 281 5.56 9.57 21.31
N PRO A 282 6.54 8.99 20.59
CA PRO A 282 6.50 8.87 19.13
C PRO A 282 5.27 8.10 18.62
N LEU A 283 4.90 6.99 19.26
CA LEU A 283 3.71 6.22 18.89
C LEU A 283 2.42 7.04 19.10
N LEU A 284 2.27 7.65 20.28
CA LEU A 284 1.10 8.46 20.62
C LEU A 284 0.96 9.69 19.72
N TYR A 285 2.08 10.27 19.28
CA TYR A 285 2.05 11.34 18.29
C TYR A 285 1.41 10.86 16.98
N GLN A 286 1.84 9.72 16.45
CA GLN A 286 1.24 9.16 15.23
C GLN A 286 -0.22 8.76 15.44
N CYS A 287 -0.58 8.17 16.59
CA CYS A 287 -1.98 7.88 16.94
C CYS A 287 -2.83 9.15 16.98
N TRP A 288 -2.33 10.23 17.58
CA TRP A 288 -3.00 11.52 17.63
C TRP A 288 -3.17 12.12 16.23
N ALA A 289 -2.12 12.02 15.40
CA ALA A 289 -2.16 12.49 14.02
C ALA A 289 -3.18 11.71 13.17
N LEU A 290 -3.27 10.38 13.33
CA LEU A 290 -4.31 9.56 12.72
C LEU A 290 -5.72 9.95 13.20
N ALA A 291 -5.91 10.25 14.49
CA ALA A 291 -7.19 10.75 14.99
C ALA A 291 -7.57 12.09 14.34
N CYS A 292 -6.60 12.99 14.16
CA CYS A 292 -6.80 14.25 13.43
C CYS A 292 -7.15 14.01 11.96
N ALA A 293 -6.56 12.97 11.35
CA ALA A 293 -6.86 12.58 9.97
C ALA A 293 -8.27 12.03 9.81
N ILE A 294 -8.73 11.20 10.75
CA ILE A 294 -10.11 10.70 10.79
C ILE A 294 -11.08 11.86 11.00
N GLN A 295 -10.77 12.81 11.89
CA GLN A 295 -11.59 14.02 12.06
C GLN A 295 -11.68 14.82 10.77
N TRP A 296 -10.56 14.98 10.06
CA TRP A 296 -10.55 15.66 8.78
C TRP A 296 -11.45 14.97 7.74
N LEU A 297 -11.34 13.64 7.60
CA LEU A 297 -12.22 12.85 6.73
C LEU A 297 -13.69 13.01 7.11
N HIS A 298 -14.00 13.02 8.41
CA HIS A 298 -15.38 13.02 8.88
C HIS A 298 -16.08 14.36 8.66
N ASP A 299 -15.37 15.49 8.87
CA ASP A 299 -16.02 16.78 9.07
C ASP A 299 -15.43 17.95 8.25
N TYR A 300 -14.24 17.83 7.64
CA TYR A 300 -13.50 18.98 7.10
C TYR A 300 -13.18 18.94 5.61
N ILE A 301 -13.55 17.90 4.87
CA ILE A 301 -13.37 17.89 3.40
C ILE A 301 -14.29 18.96 2.79
N GLN A 302 -13.73 19.83 1.96
CA GLN A 302 -14.46 20.92 1.30
C GLN A 302 -14.16 20.96 -0.19
N VAL A 303 -15.16 20.73 -1.04
CA VAL A 303 -15.02 20.79 -2.51
C VAL A 303 -16.09 21.71 -3.06
N ASP A 304 -15.70 22.67 -3.91
CA ASP A 304 -16.60 23.66 -4.52
C ASP A 304 -17.51 24.41 -3.52
N GLY A 305 -17.03 24.63 -2.29
CA GLY A 305 -17.78 25.28 -1.22
C GLY A 305 -18.79 24.36 -0.49
N GLU A 306 -18.90 23.09 -0.87
CA GLU A 306 -19.69 22.09 -0.16
C GLU A 306 -18.86 21.30 0.84
N HIS A 307 -19.44 21.00 2.00
CA HIS A 307 -18.86 20.08 2.97
C HIS A 307 -19.14 18.63 2.56
N ILE A 308 -18.08 17.84 2.39
CA ILE A 308 -18.18 16.42 2.08
C ILE A 308 -17.87 15.64 3.35
N MET A 309 -18.79 14.78 3.77
CA MET A 309 -18.52 13.80 4.81
C MET A 309 -17.84 12.59 4.17
N CYS A 310 -16.85 12.00 4.84
CA CYS A 310 -16.27 10.72 4.46
C CYS A 310 -16.39 9.71 5.60
N ALA A 311 -16.77 8.47 5.27
CA ALA A 311 -16.59 7.31 6.13
C ALA A 311 -15.62 6.35 5.42
N HIS A 312 -14.54 5.97 6.09
CA HIS A 312 -13.49 5.14 5.49
C HIS A 312 -13.95 3.68 5.32
N LEU A 313 -14.58 3.13 6.37
CA LEU A 313 -15.23 1.81 6.46
C LEU A 313 -14.31 0.57 6.39
N ASP A 314 -13.04 0.72 6.00
CA ASP A 314 -12.01 -0.35 6.08
C ASP A 314 -10.76 0.10 6.84
N LEU A 315 -10.91 0.77 7.98
CA LEU A 315 -9.74 1.08 8.81
C LEU A 315 -9.20 -0.20 9.45
N LYS A 316 -7.92 -0.48 9.21
CA LYS A 316 -7.12 -1.58 9.74
C LYS A 316 -5.64 -1.23 9.62
N PRO A 317 -4.73 -1.89 10.34
CA PRO A 317 -3.30 -1.63 10.26
C PRO A 317 -2.73 -1.79 8.83
N ASP A 318 -3.23 -2.72 8.03
CA ASP A 318 -2.82 -2.92 6.63
C ASP A 318 -3.09 -1.68 5.74
N ASN A 319 -4.10 -0.88 6.11
CA ASN A 319 -4.49 0.34 5.38
C ASN A 319 -3.85 1.60 5.99
N ILE A 320 -2.89 1.46 6.91
CA ILE A 320 -2.08 2.55 7.44
C ILE A 320 -0.64 2.35 6.98
N LEU A 321 -0.21 3.12 5.98
CA LEU A 321 1.14 3.05 5.43
C LEU A 321 2.12 3.88 6.24
N ILE A 322 3.38 3.45 6.30
CA ILE A 322 4.45 4.14 7.01
C ILE A 322 5.47 4.67 6.01
N ARG A 323 5.53 5.99 5.89
CA ARG A 323 6.50 6.70 5.06
C ARG A 323 7.72 7.11 5.86
N ASN A 324 8.84 7.28 5.17
CA ASN A 324 10.04 7.81 5.79
C ASN A 324 9.81 9.23 6.33
N ASP A 325 10.26 9.47 7.56
CA ASP A 325 10.26 10.78 8.21
C ASP A 325 11.46 10.85 9.14
N ALA A 326 12.46 11.65 8.75
CA ALA A 326 13.71 11.79 9.49
C ALA A 326 13.52 12.32 10.91
N SER A 327 12.37 12.92 11.22
CA SER A 327 12.03 13.42 12.56
C SER A 327 11.35 12.40 13.46
N SER A 328 11.00 11.21 12.95
CA SER A 328 10.23 10.19 13.65
C SER A 328 10.90 8.82 13.62
N VAL A 329 11.16 8.26 14.79
CA VAL A 329 11.73 6.90 14.93
C VAL A 329 10.77 5.78 14.51
N VAL A 330 9.47 6.10 14.36
CA VAL A 330 8.41 5.17 13.90
C VAL A 330 7.86 5.55 12.53
N GLY A 331 8.55 6.45 11.81
CA GLY A 331 8.11 7.00 10.53
C GLY A 331 6.83 7.84 10.64
N LYS A 332 6.23 8.13 9.49
CA LYS A 332 4.97 8.89 9.37
C LYS A 332 3.83 8.02 8.89
N TRP A 333 2.77 7.92 9.69
CA TRP A 333 1.63 7.04 9.43
C TRP A 333 0.57 7.73 8.57
N MET A 334 0.12 7.06 7.51
CA MET A 334 -0.75 7.62 6.49
C MET A 334 -1.96 6.69 6.27
N ILE A 335 -3.18 7.19 6.40
CA ILE A 335 -4.39 6.42 6.05
C ILE A 335 -4.46 6.26 4.53
N SER A 336 -4.75 5.05 4.06
CA SER A 336 -4.77 4.66 2.66
C SER A 336 -5.96 3.73 2.34
N ASP A 337 -6.13 3.38 1.06
CA ASP A 337 -7.19 2.51 0.52
C ASP A 337 -8.62 3.06 0.68
N PHE A 338 -8.96 4.00 -0.20
CA PHE A 338 -10.28 4.65 -0.23
C PHE A 338 -11.28 3.94 -1.17
N GLY A 339 -11.00 2.70 -1.60
CA GLY A 339 -11.81 1.98 -2.59
C GLY A 339 -13.25 1.68 -2.14
N ILE A 340 -13.46 1.46 -0.84
CA ILE A 340 -14.80 1.28 -0.26
C ILE A 340 -15.33 2.46 0.54
N SER A 341 -14.53 3.52 0.67
CA SER A 341 -14.96 4.72 1.37
C SER A 341 -16.19 5.33 0.72
N VAL A 342 -17.01 5.93 1.56
CA VAL A 342 -18.24 6.59 1.14
C VAL A 342 -18.06 8.07 1.39
N LEU A 343 -18.14 8.86 0.33
CA LEU A 343 -18.07 10.31 0.36
C LEU A 343 -19.41 10.87 -0.09
N GLU A 344 -20.07 11.63 0.79
CA GLU A 344 -21.39 12.22 0.54
C GLU A 344 -21.41 13.69 0.96
N PRO A 345 -22.01 14.58 0.16
CA PRO A 345 -22.27 15.96 0.58
C PRO A 345 -23.10 15.98 1.87
N GLN A 346 -22.77 16.91 2.76
CA GLN A 346 -23.55 17.16 3.96
C GLN A 346 -24.90 17.75 3.56
N LYS A 347 -25.93 16.88 3.52
CA LYS A 347 -27.30 17.32 3.23
C LYS A 347 -27.83 18.18 4.38
N LEU A 348 -27.88 19.50 4.15
CA LEU A 348 -28.55 20.44 5.04
C LEU A 348 -30.07 20.22 4.96
N GLY A 349 -30.60 19.30 5.79
CA GLY A 349 -31.98 19.30 6.29
C GLY A 349 -33.17 19.54 5.35
N SER A 350 -33.18 19.07 4.09
CA SER A 350 -34.34 19.25 3.20
C SER A 350 -35.39 18.13 3.26
N GLY A 351 -35.16 17.08 4.06
CA GLY A 351 -36.12 15.99 4.26
C GLY A 351 -36.95 16.19 5.52
N ARG A 352 -38.28 16.21 5.40
CA ARG A 352 -39.19 16.10 6.57
C ARG A 352 -38.79 14.84 7.36
N PRO A 353 -38.49 14.92 8.67
CA PRO A 353 -38.20 13.74 9.47
C PRO A 353 -39.40 12.79 9.44
N LEU A 354 -39.20 11.56 8.95
CA LEU A 354 -40.26 10.53 8.92
C LEU A 354 -40.57 9.95 10.31
N SER A 355 -39.84 10.36 11.34
CA SER A 355 -40.09 9.97 12.73
C SER A 355 -39.55 11.01 13.72
N VAL A 356 -40.09 11.03 14.94
CA VAL A 356 -39.61 11.85 16.07
C VAL A 356 -38.13 11.55 16.40
N ARG A 357 -37.67 10.31 16.17
CA ARG A 357 -36.26 9.91 16.34
C ARG A 357 -35.35 10.58 15.30
N GLY A 358 -35.86 10.81 14.09
CA GLY A 358 -35.16 11.53 13.02
C GLY A 358 -35.08 13.05 13.23
N CYS A 359 -35.84 13.62 14.18
CA CYS A 359 -35.77 15.05 14.51
C CYS A 359 -34.54 15.41 15.36
N TYR A 360 -33.92 14.43 16.03
CA TYR A 360 -32.78 14.63 16.95
C TYR A 360 -31.47 13.98 16.46
N GLN A 361 -31.50 13.24 15.34
CA GLN A 361 -30.30 12.63 14.77
C GLN A 361 -29.67 13.61 13.77
N GLU A 362 -28.43 14.01 14.05
CA GLU A 362 -27.62 14.74 13.08
C GLU A 362 -27.45 13.89 11.80
N PRO A 363 -27.67 14.46 10.60
CA PRO A 363 -27.40 13.77 9.35
C PRO A 363 -25.96 13.24 9.32
N THR A 364 -25.81 11.94 9.05
CA THR A 364 -24.52 11.28 8.91
C THR A 364 -24.60 10.20 7.84
N ILE A 365 -23.44 9.79 7.32
CA ILE A 365 -23.35 8.67 6.39
C ILE A 365 -23.81 7.39 7.09
N GLU A 366 -24.74 6.70 6.44
CA GLU A 366 -25.25 5.41 6.87
C GLU A 366 -25.45 4.49 5.66
N VAL A 367 -24.60 3.47 5.54
CA VAL A 367 -24.61 2.52 4.42
C VAL A 367 -24.79 1.09 4.90
N ASN A 368 -25.27 0.22 4.01
CA ASN A 368 -25.32 -1.21 4.30
C ASN A 368 -23.87 -1.76 4.38
N PRO A 369 -23.55 -2.58 5.39
CA PRO A 369 -22.21 -3.13 5.51
C PRO A 369 -21.88 -4.06 4.35
N HIS A 370 -20.65 -3.96 3.86
CA HIS A 370 -20.11 -4.86 2.85
C HIS A 370 -19.96 -6.28 3.45
N ARG A 371 -20.29 -7.31 2.66
CA ARG A 371 -20.12 -8.71 3.08
C ARG A 371 -18.62 -9.03 3.15
N GLY A 372 -18.13 -9.36 4.34
CA GLY A 372 -16.73 -9.72 4.60
C GLY A 372 -16.57 -10.09 6.08
N ARG A 373 -15.49 -10.77 6.47
CA ARG A 373 -15.10 -10.93 7.88
C ARG A 373 -13.87 -10.05 8.12
N GLY A 374 -13.73 -9.47 9.30
CA GLY A 374 -12.52 -8.70 9.65
C GLY A 374 -12.45 -8.36 11.13
N THR A 375 -11.26 -8.48 11.72
CA THR A 375 -10.95 -8.24 13.14
C THR A 375 -11.42 -6.86 13.65
N TYR A 376 -11.27 -5.83 12.83
CA TYR A 376 -11.58 -4.42 13.17
C TYR A 376 -13.04 -4.03 12.95
N ARG A 377 -13.89 -5.00 12.59
CA ARG A 377 -15.30 -4.76 12.30
C ARG A 377 -16.08 -4.40 13.56
N PRO A 378 -16.94 -3.37 13.53
CA PRO A 378 -17.77 -3.02 14.67
C PRO A 378 -18.98 -3.96 14.83
N PRO A 379 -19.58 -4.04 16.03
CA PRO A 379 -20.72 -4.91 16.31
C PRO A 379 -21.94 -4.59 15.43
N GLU A 380 -22.22 -3.32 15.16
CA GLU A 380 -23.40 -2.93 14.36
C GLU A 380 -23.39 -3.46 12.91
N ALA A 381 -22.22 -3.86 12.38
CA ALA A 381 -22.08 -4.44 11.05
C ALA A 381 -22.69 -5.85 10.93
N ILE A 382 -23.07 -6.47 12.06
CA ILE A 382 -23.74 -7.76 12.14
C ILE A 382 -24.87 -7.61 13.15
N ILE A 383 -26.12 -7.64 12.72
CA ILE A 383 -27.25 -7.73 13.67
C ILE A 383 -28.12 -8.92 13.28
N ARG A 384 -28.49 -9.71 14.29
CA ARG A 384 -29.47 -10.78 14.18
C ARG A 384 -30.71 -10.35 14.96
N THR A 385 -31.79 -10.04 14.26
CA THR A 385 -33.08 -9.78 14.89
C THR A 385 -33.94 -11.03 14.74
N GLY A 386 -34.05 -11.83 15.80
CA GLY A 386 -34.74 -13.12 15.77
C GLY A 386 -34.04 -14.14 14.87
N SER A 387 -34.79 -14.83 14.00
CA SER A 387 -34.26 -15.76 12.99
C SER A 387 -33.64 -15.07 11.76
N THR A 388 -33.67 -13.74 11.69
CA THR A 388 -33.24 -12.97 10.52
C THR A 388 -31.96 -12.20 10.82
N VAL A 389 -30.91 -12.44 10.04
CA VAL A 389 -29.67 -11.64 10.11
C VAL A 389 -29.85 -10.39 9.26
N THR A 390 -30.06 -9.22 9.88
CA THR A 390 -30.15 -7.91 9.20
C THR A 390 -29.13 -6.98 9.85
N ALA A 391 -28.08 -6.58 9.12
CA ALA A 391 -27.09 -5.67 9.68
C ALA A 391 -27.63 -4.22 9.81
N ASN A 392 -27.21 -3.50 10.86
CA ASN A 392 -27.48 -2.06 10.94
C ASN A 392 -26.58 -1.30 9.97
N LYS A 393 -26.99 -0.08 9.64
CA LYS A 393 -26.18 0.78 8.77
C LYS A 393 -24.88 1.20 9.47
N ILE A 394 -23.77 1.05 8.77
CA ILE A 394 -22.42 1.46 9.18
C ILE A 394 -22.11 2.87 8.65
N GLY A 395 -21.12 3.54 9.23
CA GLY A 395 -20.78 4.91 8.87
C GLY A 395 -19.56 5.43 9.63
N ARG A 396 -19.45 6.75 9.80
CA ARG A 396 -18.32 7.41 10.49
C ARG A 396 -18.03 6.83 11.89
N ARG A 397 -19.04 6.41 12.65
CA ARG A 397 -18.86 5.77 13.96
C ARG A 397 -18.15 4.41 13.89
N SER A 398 -18.27 3.71 12.77
CA SER A 398 -17.58 2.44 12.53
C SER A 398 -16.06 2.65 12.40
N ASP A 399 -15.64 3.77 11.82
CA ASP A 399 -14.22 4.17 11.79
C ASP A 399 -13.65 4.39 13.19
N ILE A 400 -14.44 4.97 14.10
CA ILE A 400 -14.04 5.21 15.49
C ILE A 400 -13.82 3.89 16.25
N TRP A 401 -14.67 2.89 16.01
CA TRP A 401 -14.48 1.55 16.57
C TRP A 401 -13.18 0.92 16.06
N ALA A 402 -13.00 0.91 14.74
CA ALA A 402 -11.80 0.36 14.12
C ALA A 402 -10.52 1.04 14.62
N TYR A 403 -10.54 2.37 14.78
CA TYR A 403 -9.46 3.12 15.43
C TYR A 403 -9.21 2.65 16.86
N GLY A 404 -10.25 2.44 17.67
CA GLY A 404 -10.10 1.92 19.05
C GLY A 404 -9.40 0.56 19.09
N CYS A 405 -9.71 -0.33 18.15
CA CYS A 405 -9.00 -1.60 17.99
C CYS A 405 -7.52 -1.38 17.64
N ILE A 406 -7.22 -0.56 16.63
CA ILE A 406 -5.83 -0.22 16.23
C ILE A 406 -5.06 0.41 17.40
N PHE A 407 -5.69 1.33 18.13
CA PHE A 407 -5.10 2.01 19.28
C PHE A 407 -4.77 1.03 20.42
N THR A 408 -5.55 -0.05 20.54
CA THR A 408 -5.28 -1.15 21.48
C THR A 408 -4.07 -1.98 21.04
N GLU A 409 -3.93 -2.28 19.75
CA GLU A 409 -2.76 -3.04 19.25
C GLU A 409 -1.47 -2.22 19.31
N VAL A 410 -1.54 -0.92 19.04
CA VAL A 410 -0.39 -0.02 19.22
C VAL A 410 0.04 0.02 20.69
N LEU A 411 -0.91 0.04 21.64
CA LEU A 411 -0.57 -0.08 23.06
C LEU A 411 0.09 -1.43 23.37
N ALA A 412 -0.46 -2.54 22.86
CA ALA A 412 0.11 -3.87 23.06
C ALA A 412 1.55 -3.96 22.53
N TRP A 413 1.82 -3.34 21.38
CA TRP A 413 3.16 -3.22 20.83
C TRP A 413 4.06 -2.30 21.65
N ALA A 414 3.51 -1.20 22.18
CA ALA A 414 4.28 -0.27 22.99
C ALA A 414 4.82 -0.90 24.28
N ILE A 415 4.06 -1.83 24.88
CA ILE A 415 4.40 -2.47 26.16
C ILE A 415 5.10 -3.84 26.02
N GLY A 416 4.95 -4.52 24.88
CA GLY A 416 5.47 -5.88 24.69
C GLY A 416 5.94 -6.20 23.27
N ARG A 417 6.13 -5.17 22.43
CA ARG A 417 6.54 -5.29 21.02
C ARG A 417 5.65 -6.29 20.27
N ARG A 418 6.24 -7.05 19.34
CA ARG A 418 5.54 -8.06 18.54
C ARG A 418 4.82 -9.09 19.42
N GLU A 419 5.44 -9.53 20.52
CA GLU A 419 4.88 -10.58 21.36
C GLU A 419 3.65 -10.08 22.15
N GLY A 420 3.62 -8.81 22.53
CA GLY A 420 2.46 -8.17 23.14
C GLY A 420 1.24 -8.17 22.20
N VAL A 421 1.44 -7.83 20.93
CA VAL A 421 0.38 -7.86 19.90
C VAL A 421 -0.10 -9.29 19.65
N ARG A 422 0.84 -10.23 19.49
CA ARG A 422 0.54 -11.65 19.30
C ARG A 422 -0.25 -12.22 20.47
N HIS A 423 0.17 -11.92 21.70
CA HIS A 423 -0.51 -12.38 22.91
C HIS A 423 -1.95 -11.85 22.99
N LEU A 424 -2.16 -10.57 22.67
CA LEU A 424 -3.51 -9.99 22.63
C LEU A 424 -4.38 -10.70 21.57
N ALA A 425 -3.83 -10.95 20.37
CA ALA A 425 -4.55 -11.65 19.30
C ALA A 425 -4.91 -13.10 19.69
N GLU A 426 -3.97 -13.85 20.28
CA GLU A 426 -4.21 -15.19 20.79
C GLU A 426 -5.32 -15.19 21.86
N LYS A 427 -5.27 -14.25 22.81
CA LYS A 427 -6.30 -14.10 23.85
C LYS A 427 -7.68 -13.80 23.29
N ARG A 428 -7.79 -13.09 22.16
CA ARG A 428 -9.07 -12.89 21.48
C ARG A 428 -9.60 -14.18 20.88
N GLN A 429 -8.75 -15.05 20.36
CA GLN A 429 -9.19 -16.26 19.64
C GLN A 429 -9.53 -17.44 20.55
N ILE A 430 -9.07 -17.45 21.80
CA ILE A 430 -9.41 -18.49 22.78
C ILE A 430 -10.92 -18.58 22.93
N GLU A 431 -11.46 -19.79 22.71
CA GLU A 431 -12.89 -20.13 22.82
C GLU A 431 -13.82 -19.35 21.86
N ALA A 432 -13.26 -18.64 20.88
CA ALA A 432 -14.02 -17.86 19.90
C ALA A 432 -13.90 -18.45 18.48
N THR A 433 -14.98 -18.35 17.70
CA THR A 433 -15.01 -18.77 16.29
C THR A 433 -14.53 -17.67 15.33
N ASN A 434 -14.04 -16.55 15.86
CA ASN A 434 -13.63 -15.35 15.13
C ASN A 434 -12.64 -14.52 15.97
N ASP A 435 -11.95 -13.58 15.33
CA ASP A 435 -10.99 -12.65 15.98
C ASP A 435 -11.57 -11.23 16.20
N TYR A 436 -12.87 -11.10 16.47
CA TYR A 436 -13.44 -9.78 16.72
C TYR A 436 -13.07 -9.22 18.10
N TYR A 437 -13.13 -7.90 18.24
CA TYR A 437 -13.00 -7.21 19.53
C TYR A 437 -14.29 -7.22 20.38
N TRP A 438 -15.34 -7.85 19.88
CA TRP A 438 -16.65 -7.94 20.51
C TRP A 438 -17.21 -9.35 20.41
N ASP A 439 -18.14 -9.67 21.29
CA ASP A 439 -18.90 -10.92 21.31
C ASP A 439 -20.40 -10.66 21.39
N GLU A 440 -21.17 -11.64 20.91
CA GLU A 440 -22.60 -11.73 21.20
C GLU A 440 -22.79 -12.03 22.69
N GLN A 441 -23.65 -11.24 23.35
CA GLN A 441 -24.03 -11.44 24.73
C GLN A 441 -25.24 -12.38 24.78
N PHE A 442 -25.19 -13.42 25.62
CA PHE A 442 -26.30 -14.35 25.83
C PHE A 442 -26.86 -14.17 27.25
N ALA A 443 -28.17 -14.33 27.42
CA ALA A 443 -28.77 -14.38 28.75
C ALA A 443 -28.29 -15.63 29.51
N GLN A 444 -28.34 -15.58 30.85
CA GLN A 444 -28.04 -16.74 31.70
C GLN A 444 -29.04 -17.90 31.54
N SER A 445 -30.18 -17.69 30.87
CA SER A 445 -31.09 -18.78 30.49
C SER A 445 -30.59 -19.45 29.21
N LEU A 446 -30.87 -20.75 29.05
CA LEU A 446 -30.51 -21.60 27.91
C LEU A 446 -31.10 -21.16 26.54
N SER A 447 -31.47 -19.88 26.39
CA SER A 447 -31.88 -19.25 25.16
C SER A 447 -30.72 -19.19 24.16
N PRO A 448 -30.83 -19.78 22.96
CA PRO A 448 -29.82 -19.68 21.91
C PRO A 448 -29.78 -18.30 21.22
N GLN A 449 -30.57 -17.32 21.67
CA GLN A 449 -30.62 -15.99 21.09
C GLN A 449 -29.76 -15.01 21.90
N ALA A 450 -28.89 -14.29 21.20
CA ALA A 450 -28.11 -13.19 21.74
C ALA A 450 -29.03 -12.05 22.21
N THR A 451 -28.79 -11.52 23.41
CA THR A 451 -29.49 -10.38 23.99
C THR A 451 -28.84 -9.03 23.66
N GLY A 452 -27.63 -9.05 23.09
CA GLY A 452 -26.91 -7.85 22.72
C GLY A 452 -25.47 -8.14 22.31
N PHE A 453 -24.61 -7.13 22.37
CA PHE A 453 -23.18 -7.25 22.14
C PHE A 453 -22.41 -6.70 23.33
N LYS A 454 -21.20 -7.21 23.54
CA LYS A 454 -20.25 -6.71 24.53
C LYS A 454 -18.85 -6.65 23.94
N VAL A 455 -17.98 -5.82 24.50
CA VAL A 455 -16.54 -5.92 24.23
C VAL A 455 -16.09 -7.29 24.74
N ARG A 456 -15.26 -7.98 23.96
CA ARG A 456 -14.82 -9.33 24.27
C ARG A 456 -14.12 -9.38 25.63
N ASP A 457 -14.49 -10.35 26.47
CA ASP A 457 -14.00 -10.42 27.87
C ASP A 457 -12.48 -10.55 27.96
N SER A 458 -11.83 -11.18 26.97
CA SER A 458 -10.37 -11.28 26.94
C SER A 458 -9.71 -9.92 26.66
N VAL A 459 -10.31 -9.06 25.85
CA VAL A 459 -9.86 -7.68 25.64
C VAL A 459 -10.05 -6.85 26.90
N VAL A 460 -11.21 -6.95 27.55
CA VAL A 460 -11.49 -6.23 28.81
C VAL A 460 -10.51 -6.62 29.90
N ARG A 461 -10.29 -7.93 30.13
CA ARG A 461 -9.33 -8.43 31.13
C ARG A 461 -7.90 -8.01 30.81
N TRP A 462 -7.52 -8.01 29.53
CA TRP A 462 -6.20 -7.54 29.11
C TRP A 462 -6.01 -6.04 29.39
N LEU A 463 -7.01 -5.22 29.12
CA LEU A 463 -6.99 -3.78 29.46
C LEU A 463 -6.91 -3.56 30.98
N GLU A 464 -7.71 -4.29 31.76
CA GLU A 464 -7.69 -4.21 33.23
C GLU A 464 -6.34 -4.60 33.82
N HIS A 465 -5.70 -5.64 33.28
CA HIS A 465 -4.36 -6.06 33.71
C HIS A 465 -3.32 -4.94 33.52
N ASN A 466 -3.43 -4.16 32.44
CA ASN A 466 -2.51 -3.08 32.11
C ASN A 466 -2.89 -1.73 32.72
N GLN A 467 -4.09 -1.59 33.30
CA GLN A 467 -4.60 -0.31 33.83
C GLN A 467 -3.75 0.23 34.98
N ASN A 468 -3.19 -0.65 35.81
CA ASN A 468 -2.37 -0.31 36.98
C ASN A 468 -0.86 -0.38 36.68
N SER A 469 -0.48 -0.19 35.42
CA SER A 469 0.94 -0.10 35.03
C SER A 469 1.67 0.98 35.85
N THR A 470 2.95 0.75 36.13
CA THR A 470 3.82 1.74 36.78
C THR A 470 3.98 3.01 35.92
N GLU A 471 3.84 2.85 34.61
CA GLU A 471 3.87 3.96 33.66
C GLU A 471 2.48 4.60 33.56
N ARG A 472 2.34 5.79 34.15
CA ARG A 472 1.09 6.56 34.16
C ARG A 472 0.44 6.69 32.78
N VAL A 473 1.25 6.90 31.74
CA VAL A 473 0.79 7.01 30.35
C VAL A 473 0.01 5.78 29.90
N VAL A 474 0.43 4.57 30.32
CA VAL A 474 -0.25 3.31 30.00
C VAL A 474 -1.65 3.27 30.63
N GLY A 475 -1.78 3.70 31.89
CA GLY A 475 -3.08 3.79 32.57
C GLY A 475 -4.06 4.75 31.88
N GLU A 476 -3.58 5.94 31.49
CA GLU A 476 -4.38 6.92 30.73
C GLU A 476 -4.74 6.41 29.33
N TRP A 477 -3.82 5.68 28.68
CA TRP A 477 -4.03 5.04 27.38
C TRP A 477 -5.13 3.98 27.47
N VAL A 478 -5.07 3.09 28.46
CA VAL A 478 -6.09 2.07 28.73
C VAL A 478 -7.46 2.69 28.99
N LYS A 479 -7.52 3.73 29.83
CA LYS A 479 -8.77 4.45 30.11
C LYS A 479 -9.37 5.02 28.82
N THR A 480 -8.52 5.65 28.00
CA THR A 480 -8.94 6.22 26.71
C THR A 480 -9.45 5.14 25.76
N ILE A 481 -8.83 3.96 25.69
CA ILE A 481 -9.33 2.83 24.89
C ILE A 481 -10.75 2.45 25.33
N LYS A 482 -11.01 2.37 26.63
CA LYS A 482 -12.36 2.07 27.17
C LYS A 482 -13.39 3.14 26.80
N ASP A 483 -12.98 4.41 26.76
CA ASP A 483 -13.82 5.54 26.35
C ASP A 483 -14.07 5.59 24.82
N ILE A 484 -13.34 4.80 24.02
CA ILE A 484 -13.49 4.69 22.56
C ILE A 484 -14.26 3.43 22.15
N LEU A 485 -13.94 2.27 22.74
CA LEU A 485 -14.52 0.96 22.43
C LEU A 485 -15.93 0.78 23.02
N ILE A 486 -16.85 1.67 22.62
CA ILE A 486 -18.25 1.66 23.05
C ILE A 486 -19.07 0.86 22.03
N ILE A 487 -19.78 -0.16 22.53
CA ILE A 487 -20.63 -1.05 21.72
C ILE A 487 -21.79 -0.28 21.08
N ASP A 488 -22.50 0.53 21.87
CA ASP A 488 -23.58 1.35 21.33
C ASP A 488 -23.01 2.44 20.41
N LYS A 489 -23.31 2.29 19.11
CA LYS A 489 -22.92 3.20 18.03
C LYS A 489 -23.25 4.66 18.34
N GLU A 490 -24.39 4.93 18.95
CA GLU A 490 -24.87 6.30 19.19
C GLU A 490 -24.12 6.98 20.35
N HIS A 491 -23.67 6.19 21.33
CA HIS A 491 -22.89 6.66 22.47
C HIS A 491 -21.38 6.70 22.23
N ARG A 492 -20.88 6.05 21.17
CA ARG A 492 -19.47 6.11 20.75
C ARG A 492 -19.03 7.57 20.56
N PRO A 493 -17.77 7.99 20.84
CA PRO A 493 -17.33 9.37 20.63
C PRO A 493 -17.29 9.77 19.15
N LYS A 494 -17.46 11.08 18.86
CA LYS A 494 -17.26 11.64 17.51
C LYS A 494 -15.76 11.83 17.27
N ALA A 495 -15.33 12.00 16.02
CA ALA A 495 -13.92 12.16 15.71
C ALA A 495 -13.27 13.37 16.41
N GLN A 496 -14.00 14.49 16.57
CA GLN A 496 -13.53 15.62 17.38
C GLN A 496 -13.19 15.20 18.83
N LYS A 497 -14.07 14.42 19.46
CA LYS A 497 -13.87 13.94 20.83
C LYS A 497 -12.75 12.91 20.91
N LEU A 498 -12.62 12.05 19.90
CA LEU A 498 -11.50 11.13 19.74
C LEU A 498 -10.15 11.88 19.75
N VAL A 499 -10.03 12.96 18.98
CA VAL A 499 -8.82 13.80 18.97
C VAL A 499 -8.50 14.35 20.36
N GLU A 500 -9.50 14.83 21.10
CA GLU A 500 -9.30 15.33 22.46
C GLU A 500 -8.77 14.24 23.40
N TYR A 501 -9.35 13.05 23.35
CA TYR A 501 -8.94 11.92 24.18
C TYR A 501 -7.50 11.51 23.90
N VAL A 502 -7.16 11.25 22.64
CA VAL A 502 -5.82 10.78 22.25
C VAL A 502 -4.76 11.86 22.51
N ARG A 503 -5.10 13.13 22.26
CA ARG A 503 -4.23 14.26 22.62
C ARG A 503 -3.97 14.33 24.13
N GLY A 504 -4.96 13.98 24.95
CA GLY A 504 -4.81 13.90 26.41
C GLY A 504 -3.75 12.88 26.81
N VAL A 505 -3.81 11.67 26.24
CA VAL A 505 -2.81 10.61 26.47
C VAL A 505 -1.43 11.05 25.97
N TYR A 506 -1.33 11.60 24.76
CA TYR A 506 -0.08 12.11 24.21
C TYR A 506 0.58 13.16 25.12
N LYS A 507 -0.21 14.11 25.64
CA LYS A 507 0.31 15.12 26.57
C LYS A 507 0.68 14.56 27.94
N SER A 508 0.14 13.41 28.33
CA SER A 508 0.48 12.77 29.61
C SER A 508 1.93 12.29 29.66
N CYS A 509 2.58 12.06 28.51
CA CYS A 509 4.01 11.73 28.41
C CYS A 509 4.93 12.83 28.96
N ASP A 510 4.48 14.09 28.95
CA ASP A 510 5.29 15.25 29.37
C ASP A 510 5.06 15.63 30.85
N LEU A 511 4.16 14.94 31.54
CA LEU A 511 3.89 15.22 32.94
C LEU A 511 5.01 14.60 33.81
N PRO A 512 5.51 15.33 34.83
CA PRO A 512 6.47 14.76 35.76
C PRO A 512 5.90 13.50 36.39
N GLN A 513 6.70 12.42 36.45
CA GLN A 513 6.35 11.29 37.30
C GLN A 513 6.17 11.84 38.73
N ILE A 514 4.99 11.60 39.31
CA ILE A 514 4.78 11.85 40.72
C ILE A 514 5.73 10.86 41.40
N ARG A 515 6.87 11.36 41.92
CA ARG A 515 7.65 10.59 42.88
C ARG A 515 6.71 10.36 44.04
N ASP A 516 6.23 9.14 44.19
CA ASP A 516 5.44 8.77 45.34
C ASP A 516 6.16 9.28 46.59
N SER A 517 5.43 10.11 47.34
CA SER A 517 5.76 10.50 48.69
C SER A 517 6.24 9.27 49.45
N GLN A 518 7.46 9.36 49.98
CA GLN A 518 8.06 8.36 50.86
C GLN A 518 7.01 7.78 51.81
N PRO A 519 6.98 6.45 52.02
CA PRO A 519 6.09 5.88 53.02
C PRO A 519 6.40 6.52 54.37
N LEU A 520 5.35 7.06 55.00
CA LEU A 520 5.37 7.63 56.33
C LEU A 520 6.07 6.64 57.27
N LYS A 521 7.26 6.99 57.79
CA LYS A 521 7.87 6.20 58.86
C LYS A 521 6.98 6.32 60.09
N SER A 522 6.44 5.19 60.54
CA SER A 522 5.74 5.05 61.81
C SER A 522 6.61 5.54 62.98
N PRO A 523 6.01 6.13 64.03
CA PRO A 523 6.75 6.66 65.17
C PRO A 523 7.32 5.52 66.01
N ALA A 524 8.64 5.48 66.18
CA ALA A 524 9.29 4.60 67.14
C ALA A 524 9.41 5.29 68.50
N GLU A 525 8.85 4.67 69.54
CA GLU A 525 9.03 5.01 70.96
C GLU A 525 10.48 4.77 71.44
N PRO A 526 10.88 5.43 72.54
CA PRO A 526 12.29 5.62 72.90
C PRO A 526 12.83 4.52 73.84
N PRO A 527 14.16 4.36 73.90
CA PRO A 527 14.77 3.97 75.17
C PRO A 527 15.96 4.84 75.59
N PHE A 528 15.81 5.35 76.82
CA PHE A 528 16.76 5.40 77.93
C PHE A 528 18.16 6.06 77.81
N ARG A 529 18.37 6.92 78.82
CA ARG A 529 19.58 7.65 79.24
C ARG A 529 20.79 6.75 79.50
N GLN A 530 22.00 7.29 79.24
CA GLN A 530 22.94 7.68 80.31
C GLN A 530 24.10 8.58 79.81
N SER A 531 24.34 9.66 80.57
CA SER A 531 25.59 10.40 80.94
C SER A 531 26.91 10.09 80.20
N SER A 532 27.88 11.01 79.95
CA SER A 532 28.18 12.37 80.43
C SER A 532 29.51 12.87 79.79
N SER A 533 29.85 14.14 80.04
CA SER A 533 31.16 14.84 79.87
C SER A 533 31.38 15.53 78.49
N SER A 534 31.07 16.83 78.41
CA SER A 534 31.99 17.99 78.54
C SER A 534 32.97 18.09 77.35
N SER A 535 32.96 19.14 76.55
CA SER A 535 33.33 20.50 76.97
C SER A 535 33.18 21.48 75.79
N SER A 536 32.71 22.70 76.13
CA SER A 536 33.08 24.03 75.60
C SER A 536 33.70 24.12 74.19
N SER A 537 33.28 25.00 73.27
CA SER A 537 32.94 26.43 73.44
C SER A 537 32.21 26.84 72.15
N GLN A 538 31.01 27.41 72.22
CA GLN A 538 30.80 28.86 72.14
C GLN A 538 31.54 29.56 70.98
N SER A 539 30.91 30.38 70.14
CA SER A 539 29.53 30.85 70.14
C SER A 539 29.35 31.90 69.05
N HIS A 540 28.09 32.03 68.62
CA HIS A 540 27.41 33.31 68.35
C HIS A 540 27.82 34.07 67.07
N ASN A 541 26.88 34.64 66.34
CA ASN A 541 25.42 34.58 66.37
C ASN A 541 24.94 35.42 65.18
N ARG A 542 23.74 35.07 64.71
CA ARG A 542 22.68 35.99 64.31
C ARG A 542 22.90 36.87 63.08
N SER A 543 21.86 37.26 62.35
CA SER A 543 20.53 36.74 62.04
C SER A 543 19.87 37.85 61.21
N ASN A 544 18.82 37.46 60.49
CA ASN A 544 17.73 38.31 59.98
C ASN A 544 18.07 39.11 58.71
N SER A 545 17.51 38.76 57.54
CA SER A 545 16.09 38.79 57.12
C SER A 545 15.58 40.19 56.80
N ARG A 546 15.29 40.43 55.50
CA ARG A 546 13.99 40.90 54.96
C ARG A 546 14.12 41.58 53.57
N SER A 547 13.50 40.93 52.58
CA SER A 547 12.45 41.41 51.65
C SER A 547 12.55 42.73 50.87
N SER A 548 11.84 42.70 49.73
CA SER A 548 11.39 43.78 48.82
C SER A 548 12.46 44.33 47.88
N GLU A 549 12.22 44.70 46.62
CA GLU A 549 11.22 44.57 45.55
C GLU A 549 11.67 45.61 44.48
N LEU A 550 11.09 45.56 43.27
CA LEU A 550 10.98 46.68 42.31
C LEU A 550 12.13 47.00 41.32
N ARG A 551 11.93 46.50 40.08
CA ARG A 551 11.50 47.29 38.88
C ARG A 551 12.49 47.46 37.71
N SER A 552 11.89 47.30 36.51
CA SER A 552 12.12 47.98 35.20
C SER A 552 13.24 47.52 34.23
N GLU A 553 12.86 46.73 33.20
CA GLU A 553 12.82 47.00 31.72
C GLU A 553 13.69 48.15 31.12
N PRO A 554 14.02 48.25 29.79
CA PRO A 554 13.69 47.39 28.61
C PRO A 554 14.79 47.24 27.48
N PHE A 555 14.48 46.33 26.54
CA PHE A 555 14.72 46.22 25.07
C PHE A 555 15.59 47.19 24.19
N SER A 556 16.36 46.54 23.28
CA SER A 556 16.57 46.80 21.82
C SER A 556 17.39 48.01 21.32
N PRO A 557 17.76 48.16 20.01
CA PRO A 557 17.78 47.23 18.84
C PRO A 557 19.08 47.29 17.96
N SER A 558 19.07 46.48 16.89
CA SER A 558 19.95 46.40 15.70
C SER A 558 20.22 47.72 14.95
N PRO A 559 21.21 47.72 14.02
CA PRO A 559 20.99 48.42 12.74
C PRO A 559 21.54 47.72 11.47
N SER A 560 20.92 48.05 10.35
CA SER A 560 21.38 47.98 8.95
C SER A 560 20.73 49.18 8.19
N PRO A 561 20.97 49.52 6.89
CA PRO A 561 21.77 48.87 5.81
C PRO A 561 22.54 49.81 4.79
N SER A 562 23.18 49.18 3.78
CA SER A 562 23.41 49.59 2.35
C SER A 562 24.78 50.20 1.91
N PRO A 563 25.17 50.19 0.60
CA PRO A 563 25.04 49.19 -0.50
C PRO A 563 26.31 49.03 -1.40
N SER A 564 26.50 47.91 -2.14
CA SER A 564 27.09 47.90 -3.52
C SER A 564 27.35 46.49 -4.14
N GLN A 565 26.77 46.27 -5.32
CA GLN A 565 27.24 45.65 -6.59
C GLN A 565 28.11 44.36 -6.68
N SER A 566 27.59 43.44 -7.51
CA SER A 566 28.21 42.54 -8.52
C SER A 566 29.40 41.62 -8.17
N SER A 567 29.22 40.30 -8.35
CA SER A 567 29.83 39.49 -9.46
C SER A 567 29.88 37.97 -9.14
N SER A 568 29.25 37.18 -10.01
CA SER A 568 29.67 35.87 -10.58
C SER A 568 30.51 34.85 -9.79
N GLN A 569 29.88 33.70 -9.49
CA GLN A 569 30.28 32.30 -9.80
C GLN A 569 30.08 31.31 -8.63
N PRO A 570 29.60 30.07 -8.90
CA PRO A 570 29.12 29.15 -7.88
C PRO A 570 30.21 28.20 -7.36
N SER A 571 30.36 28.16 -6.04
CA SER A 571 31.11 27.15 -5.29
C SER A 571 30.25 25.90 -5.05
N SER A 572 30.76 24.75 -5.47
CA SER A 572 30.24 23.41 -5.24
C SER A 572 30.15 23.05 -3.75
N PRO A 573 29.14 22.28 -3.30
CA PRO A 573 29.22 21.59 -2.01
C PRO A 573 29.71 20.15 -2.19
N LEU A 574 30.78 19.82 -1.47
CA LEU A 574 31.25 18.45 -1.24
C LEU A 574 30.16 17.62 -0.55
N SER A 575 29.81 16.48 -1.14
CA SER A 575 29.07 15.39 -0.49
C SER A 575 30.04 14.24 -0.24
N SER A 576 30.48 14.08 1.00
CA SER A 576 31.16 12.88 1.49
C SER A 576 30.14 11.75 1.69
N GLN A 577 30.14 10.75 0.81
CA GLN A 577 29.45 9.47 1.00
C GLN A 577 30.45 8.38 1.43
N PRO A 578 30.06 7.45 2.34
CA PRO A 578 30.82 6.23 2.61
C PRO A 578 30.66 5.21 1.47
N SER A 579 31.77 4.61 1.04
CA SER A 579 31.81 3.63 -0.05
C SER A 579 31.18 2.29 0.36
N TYR A 580 30.06 1.92 -0.25
CA TYR A 580 29.57 0.55 -0.21
C TYR A 580 30.17 -0.24 -1.37
N ARG A 581 31.04 -1.20 -1.04
CA ARG A 581 31.65 -2.17 -1.96
C ARG A 581 30.68 -3.34 -2.10
N MET A 582 30.07 -3.50 -3.28
CA MET A 582 29.35 -4.73 -3.65
C MET A 582 30.36 -5.86 -3.89
N PRO A 583 30.12 -7.10 -3.40
CA PRO A 583 30.95 -8.25 -3.75
C PRO A 583 30.69 -8.70 -5.19
N ASP A 584 31.79 -8.96 -5.89
CA ASP A 584 31.86 -9.51 -7.25
C ASP A 584 31.28 -10.93 -7.30
N LEU A 585 30.30 -11.17 -8.19
CA LEU A 585 29.73 -12.49 -8.46
C LEU A 585 30.23 -12.98 -9.82
N ARG A 586 31.42 -13.59 -9.82
CA ARG A 586 31.88 -14.51 -10.86
C ARG A 586 32.73 -15.60 -10.23
N GLU A 587 32.15 -16.78 -10.02
CA GLU A 587 32.73 -18.06 -10.48
C GLU A 587 31.75 -19.24 -10.25
N PRO A 588 31.83 -20.31 -11.07
CA PRO A 588 30.81 -21.34 -11.20
C PRO A 588 31.02 -22.48 -10.20
N LEU A 589 30.01 -22.79 -9.40
CA LEU A 589 30.03 -23.96 -8.53
C LEU A 589 29.31 -25.15 -9.17
N ARG A 590 30.12 -26.21 -9.29
CA ARG A 590 29.91 -27.52 -9.89
C ARG A 590 28.64 -28.23 -9.42
N GLU A 591 28.04 -28.95 -10.36
CA GLU A 591 27.16 -30.09 -10.10
C GLU A 591 27.89 -31.12 -9.22
N SER A 592 27.29 -31.46 -8.09
CA SER A 592 27.53 -32.73 -7.40
C SER A 592 26.23 -33.13 -6.72
N GLY A 593 25.68 -34.24 -7.18
CA GLY A 593 24.30 -34.63 -6.95
C GLY A 593 23.98 -35.15 -5.56
N LEU A 594 22.70 -35.04 -5.24
CA LEU A 594 21.98 -35.97 -4.39
C LEU A 594 20.66 -36.28 -5.10
N GLN A 595 20.62 -37.47 -5.69
CA GLN A 595 19.42 -38.11 -6.20
C GLN A 595 18.45 -38.32 -5.03
N GLY A 596 17.40 -37.49 -4.97
CA GLY A 596 16.15 -37.83 -4.31
C GLY A 596 15.07 -37.82 -5.38
N GLN A 597 14.59 -39.00 -5.77
CA GLN A 597 13.48 -39.14 -6.72
C GLN A 597 12.27 -38.37 -6.20
N SER A 598 11.96 -37.22 -6.80
CA SER A 598 10.62 -36.65 -6.73
C SER A 598 9.70 -37.61 -7.49
N LYS A 599 9.05 -38.53 -6.78
CA LYS A 599 7.94 -39.32 -7.31
C LYS A 599 6.89 -38.32 -7.80
N LEU A 600 6.79 -38.14 -9.12
CA LEU A 600 5.57 -37.60 -9.71
C LEU A 600 4.43 -38.52 -9.28
N LEU A 601 3.53 -38.02 -8.43
CA LEU A 601 2.27 -38.69 -8.15
C LEU A 601 1.54 -38.87 -9.49
N PRO A 602 1.23 -40.10 -9.93
CA PRO A 602 0.53 -40.33 -11.18
C PRO A 602 -0.95 -40.02 -10.98
N HIS A 603 -1.35 -38.74 -11.08
CA HIS A 603 -2.76 -38.41 -11.15
C HIS A 603 -3.30 -38.79 -12.53
N GLY A 604 -4.01 -39.92 -12.57
CA GLY A 604 -4.70 -40.41 -13.75
C GLY A 604 -5.70 -39.36 -14.25
N LYS A 605 -5.61 -39.01 -15.53
CA LYS A 605 -6.50 -38.06 -16.23
C LYS A 605 -7.99 -38.45 -16.27
N LYS A 606 -8.40 -39.54 -15.62
CA LYS A 606 -9.79 -39.98 -15.60
C LYS A 606 -10.47 -39.44 -14.35
N HIS A 607 -11.48 -38.59 -14.56
CA HIS A 607 -12.39 -38.07 -13.53
C HIS A 607 -11.91 -36.89 -12.67
N PHE A 608 -10.81 -36.23 -13.04
CA PHE A 608 -10.43 -34.92 -12.50
C PHE A 608 -11.45 -33.85 -12.90
N ILE A 609 -11.90 -33.04 -11.94
CA ILE A 609 -12.88 -31.96 -12.16
C ILE A 609 -12.21 -30.60 -11.98
N ASP A 610 -11.58 -30.38 -10.83
CA ASP A 610 -10.96 -29.10 -10.47
C ASP A 610 -9.90 -29.30 -9.37
N ALA A 611 -9.04 -28.31 -9.18
CA ALA A 611 -8.12 -28.27 -8.04
C ALA A 611 -7.93 -26.84 -7.56
N TYR A 612 -7.86 -26.67 -6.24
CA TYR A 612 -7.68 -25.37 -5.59
C TYR A 612 -6.56 -25.43 -4.58
N MET A 613 -5.65 -24.46 -4.67
CA MET A 613 -4.55 -24.28 -3.72
C MET A 613 -4.90 -23.14 -2.77
N SER A 614 -4.70 -23.35 -1.48
CA SER A 614 -5.00 -22.35 -0.46
C SER A 614 -4.11 -21.12 -0.60
N ARG A 615 -4.67 -19.93 -0.33
CA ARG A 615 -3.91 -18.67 -0.34
C ARG A 615 -3.26 -18.37 1.00
N THR A 616 -3.73 -19.03 2.06
CA THR A 616 -3.12 -19.02 3.38
C THR A 616 -2.32 -20.29 3.64
N SER A 617 -1.12 -20.16 4.20
CA SER A 617 -0.35 -21.29 4.73
C SER A 617 -0.75 -21.60 6.18
N CYS A 618 -0.91 -22.88 6.52
CA CYS A 618 -1.05 -23.35 7.89
C CYS A 618 0.28 -23.97 8.34
N GLN A 619 0.94 -23.38 9.34
CA GLN A 619 2.20 -23.90 9.90
C GLN A 619 3.30 -24.14 8.84
N GLY A 620 3.39 -23.30 7.80
CA GLY A 620 4.38 -23.42 6.73
C GLY A 620 4.04 -24.41 5.61
N LYS A 621 2.90 -25.12 5.70
CA LYS A 621 2.36 -25.97 4.64
C LYS A 621 1.16 -25.29 3.96
N VAL A 622 1.04 -25.46 2.65
CA VAL A 622 -0.06 -24.91 1.83
C VAL A 622 -1.03 -26.05 1.48
N PRO A 623 -2.26 -26.03 2.02
CA PRO A 623 -3.26 -27.03 1.67
C PRO A 623 -3.72 -26.91 0.21
N ILE A 624 -3.91 -28.05 -0.44
CA ILE A 624 -4.39 -28.19 -1.82
C ILE A 624 -5.54 -29.18 -1.80
N ALA A 625 -6.67 -28.82 -2.41
CA ALA A 625 -7.78 -29.72 -2.62
C ALA A 625 -7.87 -30.12 -4.09
N VAL A 626 -7.88 -31.42 -4.37
CA VAL A 626 -8.03 -32.00 -5.71
C VAL A 626 -9.36 -32.72 -5.79
N VAL A 627 -10.25 -32.26 -6.67
CA VAL A 627 -11.61 -32.79 -6.79
C VAL A 627 -11.70 -33.79 -7.94
N PHE A 628 -12.10 -35.01 -7.60
CA PHE A 628 -12.49 -36.04 -8.54
C PHE A 628 -14.01 -36.23 -8.53
N SER A 629 -14.53 -36.97 -9.51
CA SER A 629 -15.98 -37.21 -9.60
C SER A 629 -16.58 -37.95 -8.41
N ASP A 630 -15.78 -38.73 -7.68
CA ASP A 630 -16.21 -39.64 -6.61
C ASP A 630 -15.51 -39.41 -5.27
N LYS A 631 -14.47 -38.55 -5.24
CA LYS A 631 -13.71 -38.22 -4.03
C LYS A 631 -13.01 -36.87 -4.15
N VAL A 632 -12.55 -36.35 -3.02
CA VAL A 632 -11.71 -35.15 -2.94
C VAL A 632 -10.46 -35.50 -2.16
N GLU A 633 -9.29 -35.29 -2.74
CA GLU A 633 -8.02 -35.49 -2.06
C GLU A 633 -7.51 -34.16 -1.51
N ILE A 634 -7.00 -34.17 -0.28
CA ILE A 634 -6.41 -33.02 0.39
C ILE A 634 -4.92 -33.29 0.53
N LEU A 635 -4.13 -32.47 -0.13
CA LEU A 635 -2.68 -32.52 -0.15
C LEU A 635 -2.11 -31.31 0.61
N ASN A 636 -0.91 -31.42 1.18
CA ASN A 636 -0.15 -30.30 1.71
C ASN A 636 1.11 -30.13 0.88
N LEU A 637 1.32 -28.92 0.35
CA LEU A 637 2.59 -28.51 -0.20
C LEU A 637 3.46 -27.92 0.91
N ASP A 638 4.52 -28.62 1.28
CA ASP A 638 5.53 -28.09 2.18
C ASP A 638 6.47 -27.16 1.40
N LEU A 639 6.39 -25.86 1.67
CA LEU A 639 7.19 -24.84 0.98
C LEU A 639 8.67 -24.91 1.38
N THR A 640 8.99 -25.47 2.54
CA THR A 640 10.37 -25.59 3.05
C THR A 640 11.08 -26.80 2.43
N GLN A 641 10.36 -27.90 2.25
CA GLN A 641 10.91 -29.15 1.72
C GLN A 641 10.61 -29.38 0.24
N LYS A 642 9.76 -28.54 -0.37
CA LYS A 642 9.25 -28.69 -1.75
C LYS A 642 8.65 -30.07 -2.02
N GLN A 643 7.98 -30.65 -1.01
CA GLN A 643 7.30 -31.93 -1.11
C GLN A 643 5.79 -31.75 -1.01
N ILE A 644 5.05 -32.66 -1.64
CA ILE A 644 3.59 -32.74 -1.56
C ILE A 644 3.24 -34.01 -0.81
N GLU A 645 2.55 -33.87 0.31
CA GLU A 645 2.08 -34.98 1.14
C GLU A 645 0.55 -35.07 1.05
N GLU A 646 0.00 -36.25 0.79
CA GLU A 646 -1.44 -36.49 0.94
C GLU A 646 -1.77 -36.57 2.43
N ILE A 647 -2.66 -35.69 2.88
CA ILE A 647 -3.03 -35.57 4.29
C ILE A 647 -4.34 -36.30 4.57
N GLY A 648 -5.23 -36.38 3.58
CA GLY A 648 -6.49 -37.11 3.70
C GLY A 648 -7.34 -37.04 2.44
N PHE A 649 -8.46 -37.76 2.45
CA PHE A 649 -9.44 -37.72 1.37
C PHE A 649 -10.87 -37.77 1.91
N LEU A 650 -11.79 -37.19 1.14
CA LEU A 650 -13.23 -37.14 1.39
C LEU A 650 -13.96 -37.90 0.29
N SER A 651 -14.54 -39.05 0.61
CA SER A 651 -15.37 -39.81 -0.32
C SER A 651 -16.72 -39.14 -0.54
N LEU A 652 -17.13 -38.98 -1.79
CA LEU A 652 -18.40 -38.34 -2.15
C LEU A 652 -19.50 -39.40 -2.37
N PHE A 653 -20.67 -39.21 -1.76
CA PHE A 653 -21.85 -40.03 -2.05
C PHE A 653 -22.49 -39.57 -3.37
N GLY A 654 -22.11 -40.23 -4.47
CA GLY A 654 -22.57 -39.98 -5.85
C GLY A 654 -21.48 -39.39 -6.75
N ARG A 655 -21.74 -39.28 -8.06
CA ARG A 655 -20.78 -38.66 -9.00
C ARG A 655 -21.01 -37.16 -9.14
N LEU A 656 -20.09 -36.34 -8.64
CA LEU A 656 -20.04 -34.91 -8.89
C LEU A 656 -19.78 -34.64 -10.39
N GLY A 657 -20.60 -33.79 -10.99
CA GLY A 657 -20.29 -33.07 -12.24
C GLY A 657 -19.62 -31.74 -11.92
N ASN A 658 -19.71 -30.73 -12.81
CA ASN A 658 -19.14 -29.39 -12.62
C ASN A 658 -19.21 -28.95 -11.15
N ALA A 659 -18.04 -28.88 -10.53
CA ALA A 659 -17.87 -28.60 -9.11
C ALA A 659 -16.83 -27.50 -8.98
N GLU A 660 -17.06 -26.63 -8.02
CA GLU A 660 -16.08 -25.64 -7.59
C GLU A 660 -15.65 -26.02 -6.17
N VAL A 661 -14.36 -25.83 -5.90
CA VAL A 661 -13.75 -26.08 -4.62
C VAL A 661 -12.97 -24.85 -4.18
N VAL A 662 -13.05 -24.54 -2.90
CA VAL A 662 -12.22 -23.53 -2.25
C VAL A 662 -11.66 -24.14 -0.98
N ILE A 663 -10.35 -24.00 -0.79
CA ILE A 663 -9.67 -24.32 0.47
C ILE A 663 -8.95 -23.07 0.99
N GLU A 664 -9.26 -22.63 2.21
CA GLU A 664 -8.65 -21.46 2.85
C GLU A 664 -8.24 -21.86 4.27
N GLY A 665 -6.94 -22.07 4.48
CA GLY A 665 -6.38 -22.59 5.71
C GLY A 665 -6.89 -24.01 5.99
N GLN A 666 -7.56 -24.18 7.13
CA GLN A 666 -8.19 -25.45 7.54
C GLN A 666 -9.62 -25.64 7.03
N TYR A 667 -10.16 -24.69 6.25
CA TYR A 667 -11.55 -24.72 5.81
C TYR A 667 -11.65 -25.17 4.35
N LEU A 668 -12.44 -26.21 4.09
CA LEU A 668 -12.72 -26.73 2.75
C LEU A 668 -14.22 -26.59 2.44
N ALA A 669 -14.53 -25.91 1.35
CA ALA A 669 -15.88 -25.80 0.82
C ALA A 669 -15.94 -26.33 -0.60
N ILE A 670 -16.91 -27.21 -0.87
CA ILE A 670 -17.11 -27.82 -2.18
C ILE A 670 -18.60 -27.78 -2.50
N TRP A 671 -18.92 -27.32 -3.71
CA TRP A 671 -20.28 -27.34 -4.21
C TRP A 671 -20.30 -27.72 -5.68
N GLY A 672 -21.31 -28.50 -6.06
CA GLY A 672 -21.47 -28.98 -7.42
C GLY A 672 -22.77 -29.75 -7.60
N PHE A 673 -23.05 -30.12 -8.85
CA PHE A 673 -24.24 -30.89 -9.19
C PHE A 673 -23.93 -32.38 -9.24
N CYS A 674 -24.73 -33.20 -8.55
CA CYS A 674 -24.60 -34.65 -8.62
C CYS A 674 -25.52 -35.19 -9.73
N LYS A 675 -24.96 -35.93 -10.71
CA LYS A 675 -25.78 -36.58 -11.75
C LYS A 675 -26.49 -37.80 -11.13
N GLY A 676 -27.67 -37.59 -10.53
CA GLY A 676 -28.47 -38.67 -9.95
C GLY A 676 -29.78 -38.31 -9.25
N SER A 677 -30.03 -37.03 -8.92
CA SER A 677 -31.30 -36.61 -8.28
C SER A 677 -32.23 -35.91 -9.29
N ARG A 678 -33.53 -36.24 -9.21
CA ARG A 678 -34.59 -35.70 -10.09
C ARG A 678 -34.62 -34.17 -10.09
N LYS A 679 -35.01 -33.59 -11.24
CA LYS A 679 -35.20 -32.16 -11.49
C LYS A 679 -35.83 -31.44 -10.28
N GLY A 680 -35.10 -30.51 -9.69
CA GLY A 680 -35.65 -29.54 -8.74
C GLY A 680 -34.82 -29.29 -7.49
N GLU A 681 -33.99 -30.24 -7.05
CA GLU A 681 -33.23 -30.11 -5.79
C GLU A 681 -31.80 -30.60 -5.93
N GLY A 682 -30.84 -29.80 -5.45
CA GLY A 682 -29.51 -30.29 -5.09
C GLY A 682 -28.32 -29.45 -5.55
N LYS A 683 -28.16 -28.22 -5.04
CA LYS A 683 -26.80 -27.77 -4.68
C LYS A 683 -26.47 -28.48 -3.37
N ARG A 684 -25.59 -29.48 -3.41
CA ARG A 684 -25.05 -30.06 -2.18
C ARG A 684 -23.83 -29.23 -1.82
N MET A 685 -23.93 -28.44 -0.75
CA MET A 685 -22.79 -27.75 -0.16
C MET A 685 -22.19 -28.69 0.87
N LEU A 686 -21.02 -29.26 0.56
CA LEU A 686 -20.21 -29.97 1.55
C LEU A 686 -19.23 -28.96 2.13
N THR A 687 -19.36 -28.72 3.43
CA THR A 687 -18.42 -27.92 4.20
C THR A 687 -17.70 -28.87 5.14
N GLY A 688 -16.38 -28.99 4.97
CA GLY A 688 -15.50 -29.76 5.83
C GLY A 688 -14.59 -28.83 6.61
N LEU A 689 -14.46 -29.08 7.91
CA LEU A 689 -13.31 -28.62 8.70
C LEU A 689 -12.25 -29.71 8.56
N TYR A 690 -11.05 -29.33 8.12
CA TYR A 690 -9.88 -30.22 8.10
C TYR A 690 -9.07 -30.06 9.38
#